data_AF-A0A520IAV7-F1
#
_entry.id   AF-A0A520IAV7-F1
#
_cell.length_a   1.000
_cell.length_b   1.000
_cell.length_c   1.000
_cell.angle_alpha   90.00
_cell.angle_beta   90.00
_cell.angle_gamma   90.00
#
_symmetry.space_group_name_H-M   'P 1'
#
loop_
_entity.id
_entity.type
_entity.pdbx_description
1 polymer ?
#
loop_
_entity_poly.entity_id
_entity_poly.type
_entity_poly.pdbx_seq_one_letter_code
_entity_poly.pdbx_strand_id
1 'polypeptide(L)'
;RIDHVDGLYDIEGYLKRLRSKVGQKSYIVVEKILEQSEQLPPSWPVAGTTGYEFLAQLNNLFTNRAAEPILDNTYADFTGKQHDAPMLMEQKKRAILSNHMQGELENLCELFYQLNLNEGFSFERDAFKTALAEMLIAMPVYRYYAYDFPLQGENLSNLQSIIEGLKIQSGHDHTTDILEEVFIKQPLKADRKSNQQLSAFYQRCMQFSGPLMAKGVEDTLMFTYNRFTAHNEVGDSPLQFGSDIDDFHEQMQQRMECWPNALNASSTHDTKRGEDFRARLNVLSDVPEEWAVLVTQLKTELEKDIKNFPTLPIVHANDLYLLIQTLVGALPFEDIEADRFASRMDDFLEKAVREAKKRSDWASPDEDYEEALKALCRAMLQQDGKTYKKLRSFIISIQDYAILNSLAQLVVKCTAPGVPDFYQGSEDWNLSLVDPDNRLPVDFESKISILDSLNESFTVSSLWAERLNGKIKTCLSYRLLNIRKKYAQLFSDGKYIPLETKGKYAKQLFAFARQLGDDWIITVSPLGLAKLSGTGEFYPKDFDWDDTQLLLPSGAPLGWKDLLNDTEGHKDILNEGILAAQLLGDFPLAVIAMVNNKPSRSAGVLLHISSLNSDFGIGDMGSSARNFVDFLQNAQQHYWQILPLNPTKAGNGHSPYSSASAMAGNTLLIDPWMLLEAGFLST
;
A
#
# COMPACT_ATOMS: atom_id res chain seq x y z
N ARG A 1 17.63 -1.48 15.98
CA ARG A 1 16.31 -2.13 16.05
C ARG A 1 16.26 -2.95 17.33
N ILE A 2 15.19 -2.83 18.12
CA ILE A 2 14.96 -3.61 19.34
C ILE A 2 13.92 -4.67 19.00
N ASP A 3 14.30 -5.92 19.18
CA ASP A 3 13.44 -7.09 19.00
C ASP A 3 12.43 -7.19 20.15
N HIS A 4 11.21 -7.62 19.83
CA HIS A 4 10.14 -7.97 20.75
C HIS A 4 10.01 -7.03 21.97
N VAL A 5 9.81 -5.72 21.72
CA VAL A 5 9.78 -4.72 22.81
C VAL A 5 8.65 -5.00 23.80
N ASP A 6 7.54 -5.56 23.32
CA ASP A 6 6.37 -5.90 24.13
C ASP A 6 6.59 -7.05 25.11
N GLY A 7 7.72 -7.77 25.05
CA GLY A 7 8.08 -8.77 26.05
C GLY A 7 8.64 -8.18 27.35
N LEU A 8 9.07 -6.92 27.35
CA LEU A 8 9.73 -6.30 28.49
C LEU A 8 8.75 -5.99 29.63
N TYR A 9 9.27 -6.00 30.87
CA TYR A 9 8.50 -5.64 32.06
C TYR A 9 8.26 -4.13 32.14
N ASP A 10 9.33 -3.34 31.98
CA ASP A 10 9.32 -1.87 31.97
C ASP A 10 9.97 -1.37 30.67
N ILE A 11 9.13 -1.20 29.64
CA ILE A 11 9.57 -0.79 28.29
C ILE A 11 10.15 0.62 28.32
N GLU A 12 9.42 1.58 28.88
CA GLU A 12 9.85 2.98 28.87
C GLU A 12 11.17 3.17 29.62
N GLY A 13 11.32 2.55 30.79
CA GLY A 13 12.57 2.59 31.53
C GLY A 13 13.70 1.88 30.80
N TYR A 14 13.46 0.75 30.11
CA TYR A 14 14.47 0.12 29.25
C TYR A 14 14.93 1.06 28.14
N LEU A 15 14.00 1.67 27.40
CA LEU A 15 14.31 2.55 26.29
C LEU A 15 15.04 3.82 26.75
N LYS A 16 14.66 4.40 27.90
CA LYS A 16 15.38 5.52 28.53
C LYS A 16 16.80 5.14 28.94
N ARG A 17 16.98 3.97 29.57
CA ARG A 17 18.32 3.45 29.92
C ARG A 17 19.15 3.23 28.66
N LEU A 18 18.59 2.62 27.61
CA LEU A 18 19.28 2.40 26.35
C LEU A 18 19.70 3.73 25.71
N ARG A 19 18.76 4.69 25.57
CA ARG A 19 19.03 6.03 25.03
C ARG A 19 20.16 6.74 25.77
N SER A 20 20.21 6.61 27.11
CA SER A 20 21.29 7.20 27.93
C SER A 20 22.67 6.58 27.65
N LYS A 21 22.72 5.32 27.19
CA LYS A 21 23.97 4.58 26.94
C LYS A 21 24.48 4.77 25.51
N VAL A 22 23.59 4.80 24.51
CA VAL A 22 23.98 4.91 23.10
C VAL A 22 24.04 6.36 22.61
N GLY A 23 23.38 7.29 23.31
CA GLY A 23 23.36 8.71 23.00
C GLY A 23 22.21 9.13 22.08
N GLN A 24 22.06 10.45 21.89
CA GLN A 24 20.93 11.04 21.15
C GLN A 24 20.97 10.80 19.63
N LYS A 25 22.16 10.58 19.07
CA LYS A 25 22.33 10.41 17.61
C LYS A 25 22.04 8.99 17.12
N SER A 26 22.01 8.00 18.02
CA SER A 26 21.75 6.61 17.61
C SER A 26 20.31 6.45 17.15
N TYR A 27 20.13 5.88 15.96
CA TYR A 27 18.83 5.52 15.45
C TYR A 27 18.29 4.28 16.19
N ILE A 28 17.14 4.40 16.84
CA ILE A 28 16.51 3.33 17.60
C ILE A 28 15.09 3.19 17.08
N VAL A 29 14.75 2.01 16.58
CA VAL A 29 13.38 1.60 16.25
C VAL A 29 13.03 0.34 17.02
N VAL A 30 11.75 0.16 17.30
CA VAL A 30 11.22 -0.99 18.05
C VAL A 30 10.38 -1.86 17.13
N GLU A 31 10.56 -3.17 17.22
CA GLU A 31 9.55 -4.09 16.72
C GLU A 31 8.37 -4.08 17.69
N LYS A 32 7.26 -3.53 17.22
CA LYS A 32 5.98 -3.46 17.93
C LYS A 32 4.86 -3.52 16.90
N ILE A 33 3.88 -4.39 17.14
CA ILE A 33 2.72 -4.57 16.27
C ILE A 33 1.61 -3.65 16.77
N LEU A 34 1.24 -2.64 15.98
CA LEU A 34 0.15 -1.72 16.30
C LEU A 34 -1.15 -2.26 15.71
N GLU A 35 -2.18 -2.41 16.53
CA GLU A 35 -3.53 -2.66 16.03
C GLU A 35 -4.16 -1.39 15.46
N GLN A 36 -5.31 -1.52 14.82
CA GLN A 36 -6.01 -0.37 14.22
C GLN A 36 -6.24 0.74 15.26
N SER A 37 -5.87 1.97 14.88
CA SER A 37 -5.96 3.18 15.72
C SER A 37 -5.07 3.19 16.97
N GLU A 38 -4.29 2.14 17.23
CA GLU A 38 -3.31 2.12 18.31
C GLU A 38 -2.15 3.08 17.98
N GLN A 39 -1.69 3.82 18.99
CA GLN A 39 -0.57 4.75 18.85
C GLN A 39 0.61 4.29 19.71
N LEU A 40 1.82 4.47 19.16
CA LEU A 40 3.04 4.25 19.93
C LEU A 40 3.13 5.30 21.06
N PRO A 41 3.51 4.93 22.29
CA PRO A 41 3.58 5.90 23.38
C PRO A 41 4.58 7.05 23.08
N PRO A 42 4.16 8.32 23.16
CA PRO A 42 5.00 9.46 22.79
C PRO A 42 6.19 9.68 23.76
N SER A 43 6.15 9.07 24.95
CA SER A 43 7.24 9.13 25.92
C SER A 43 8.45 8.27 25.51
N TRP A 44 8.31 7.37 24.55
CA TRP A 44 9.37 6.44 24.16
C TRP A 44 10.45 7.15 23.34
N PRO A 45 11.74 7.11 23.77
CA PRO A 45 12.82 7.84 23.11
C PRO A 45 13.36 7.11 21.88
N VAL A 46 12.48 6.78 20.93
CA VAL A 46 12.73 6.02 19.70
C VAL A 46 12.36 6.85 18.47
N ALA A 47 12.80 6.41 17.29
CA ALA A 47 12.45 7.04 16.01
C ALA A 47 11.10 6.56 15.46
N GLY A 48 10.59 5.43 15.96
CA GLY A 48 9.34 4.81 15.54
C GLY A 48 9.42 3.27 15.63
N THR A 49 8.53 2.61 14.89
CA THR A 49 8.47 1.15 14.80
C THR A 49 9.34 0.61 13.65
N THR A 50 9.33 -0.71 13.47
CA THR A 50 9.86 -1.39 12.29
C THR A 50 8.94 -1.33 11.05
N GLY A 51 7.77 -0.68 11.15
CA GLY A 51 6.97 -0.33 9.97
C GLY A 51 5.89 -1.31 9.54
N TYR A 52 5.50 -2.27 10.38
CA TYR A 52 4.38 -3.18 10.06
C TYR A 52 3.05 -2.42 9.91
N GLU A 53 2.86 -1.33 10.65
CA GLU A 53 1.69 -0.48 10.49
C GLU A 53 1.70 0.23 9.14
N PHE A 54 2.87 0.64 8.61
CA PHE A 54 2.95 1.17 7.24
C PHE A 54 2.59 0.09 6.20
N LEU A 55 3.08 -1.14 6.39
CA LEU A 55 2.74 -2.28 5.54
C LEU A 55 1.22 -2.46 5.46
N ALA A 56 0.55 -2.53 6.61
CA ALA A 56 -0.89 -2.73 6.68
C ALA A 56 -1.67 -1.57 6.06
N GLN A 57 -1.30 -0.33 6.36
CA GLN A 57 -1.93 0.87 5.77
C GLN A 57 -1.82 0.86 4.24
N LEU A 58 -0.65 0.52 3.71
CA LEU A 58 -0.43 0.47 2.27
C LEU A 58 -1.15 -0.71 1.62
N ASN A 59 -1.16 -1.88 2.25
CA ASN A 59 -1.90 -3.04 1.76
C ASN A 59 -3.41 -2.77 1.69
N ASN A 60 -3.97 -2.07 2.69
CA ASN A 60 -5.37 -1.67 2.71
C ASN A 60 -5.69 -0.57 1.68
N LEU A 61 -4.77 0.35 1.37
CA LEU A 61 -4.95 1.32 0.28
C LEU A 61 -5.14 0.64 -1.08
N PHE A 62 -4.44 -0.48 -1.33
CA PHE A 62 -4.55 -1.24 -2.59
C PHE A 62 -5.68 -2.27 -2.60
N THR A 63 -6.37 -2.51 -1.47
CA THR A 63 -7.54 -3.39 -1.44
C THR A 63 -8.81 -2.61 -1.78
N ASN A 64 -9.49 -3.01 -2.85
CA ASN A 64 -10.78 -2.46 -3.23
C ASN A 64 -11.87 -2.95 -2.25
N ARG A 65 -12.16 -2.11 -1.25
CA ARG A 65 -13.16 -2.34 -0.19
C ARG A 65 -14.54 -2.81 -0.71
N ALA A 66 -14.94 -2.38 -1.90
CA ALA A 66 -16.23 -2.76 -2.48
C ALA A 66 -16.34 -4.27 -2.81
N ALA A 67 -15.23 -5.00 -2.86
CA ALA A 67 -15.20 -6.44 -3.12
C ALA A 67 -15.52 -7.30 -1.89
N GLU A 68 -15.57 -6.72 -0.68
CA GLU A 68 -15.77 -7.47 0.56
C GLU A 68 -16.97 -8.44 0.50
N PRO A 69 -18.18 -8.00 0.09
CA PRO A 69 -19.34 -8.89 0.08
C PRO A 69 -19.21 -10.06 -0.90
N ILE A 70 -18.56 -9.86 -2.05
CA ILE A 70 -18.38 -10.91 -3.04
C ILE A 70 -17.35 -11.94 -2.55
N LEU A 71 -16.27 -11.49 -1.91
CA LEU A 71 -15.27 -12.39 -1.35
C LEU A 71 -15.79 -13.14 -0.12
N ASP A 72 -16.62 -12.50 0.73
CA ASP A 72 -17.33 -13.15 1.83
C ASP A 72 -18.21 -14.31 1.31
N ASN A 73 -19.05 -14.02 0.31
CA ASN A 73 -19.95 -15.02 -0.29
C ASN A 73 -19.15 -16.12 -0.98
N THR A 74 -18.13 -15.79 -1.76
CA THR A 74 -17.27 -16.77 -2.45
C THR A 74 -16.61 -17.72 -1.46
N TYR A 75 -16.08 -17.18 -0.35
CA TYR A 75 -15.44 -17.98 0.69
C TYR A 75 -16.46 -18.86 1.44
N ALA A 76 -17.63 -18.31 1.77
CA ALA A 76 -18.69 -19.05 2.46
C ALA A 76 -19.25 -20.18 1.59
N ASP A 77 -19.52 -19.92 0.31
CA ASP A 77 -20.00 -20.92 -0.66
C ASP A 77 -18.95 -22.01 -0.90
N PHE A 78 -17.67 -21.64 -1.00
CA PHE A 78 -16.60 -22.60 -1.20
C PHE A 78 -16.43 -23.56 -0.02
N THR A 79 -16.45 -23.00 1.20
CA THR A 79 -16.21 -23.73 2.45
C THR A 79 -17.47 -24.34 3.07
N GLY A 80 -18.65 -23.96 2.58
CA GLY A 80 -19.94 -24.48 3.02
C GLY A 80 -20.45 -23.91 4.34
N LYS A 81 -19.90 -22.79 4.83
CA LYS A 81 -20.36 -22.13 6.06
C LYS A 81 -20.05 -20.64 6.09
N GLN A 82 -20.88 -19.88 6.80
CA GLN A 82 -20.59 -18.50 7.15
C GLN A 82 -19.52 -18.44 8.25
N HIS A 83 -18.67 -17.42 8.21
CA HIS A 83 -17.58 -17.24 9.17
C HIS A 83 -17.67 -15.84 9.77
N ASP A 84 -17.61 -15.76 11.09
CA ASP A 84 -17.53 -14.51 11.85
C ASP A 84 -16.10 -14.35 12.34
N ALA A 85 -15.34 -13.43 11.74
CA ALA A 85 -13.92 -13.25 12.04
C ALA A 85 -13.65 -12.80 13.48
N PRO A 86 -14.37 -11.80 14.05
CA PRO A 86 -14.29 -11.47 15.48
C PRO A 86 -14.54 -12.68 16.39
N MET A 87 -15.61 -13.45 16.16
CA MET A 87 -15.90 -14.64 16.97
C MET A 87 -14.80 -15.70 16.83
N LEU A 88 -14.27 -15.91 15.61
CA LEU A 88 -13.16 -16.84 15.38
C LEU A 88 -11.90 -16.40 16.12
N MET A 89 -11.58 -15.11 16.12
CA MET A 89 -10.43 -14.55 16.85
C MET A 89 -10.52 -14.88 18.35
N GLU A 90 -11.67 -14.59 18.96
CA GLU A 90 -11.93 -14.89 20.36
C GLU A 90 -11.76 -16.39 20.65
N GLN A 91 -12.38 -17.24 19.82
CA GLN A 91 -12.27 -18.71 19.93
C GLN A 91 -10.81 -19.19 19.83
N LYS A 92 -9.99 -18.58 18.96
CA LYS A 92 -8.57 -18.95 18.84
C LYS A 92 -7.76 -18.54 20.05
N LYS A 93 -7.91 -17.30 20.53
CA LYS A 93 -7.26 -16.83 21.76
C LYS A 93 -7.65 -17.72 22.93
N ARG A 94 -8.95 -18.03 23.07
CA ARG A 94 -9.46 -18.95 24.09
C ARG A 94 -8.82 -20.33 24.02
N ALA A 95 -8.77 -20.94 22.83
CA ALA A 95 -8.16 -22.26 22.64
C ALA A 95 -6.66 -22.27 22.95
N ILE A 96 -5.92 -21.22 22.57
CA ILE A 96 -4.50 -21.09 22.92
C ILE A 96 -4.33 -20.99 24.43
N LEU A 97 -5.12 -20.14 25.09
CA LEU A 97 -5.05 -19.98 26.54
C LEU A 97 -5.38 -21.27 27.29
N SER A 98 -6.42 -22.00 26.86
CA SER A 98 -6.90 -23.21 27.55
C SER A 98 -6.05 -24.44 27.31
N ASN A 99 -5.45 -24.58 26.12
CA ASN A 99 -4.80 -25.82 25.70
C ASN A 99 -3.27 -25.74 25.71
N HIS A 100 -2.70 -24.54 25.56
CA HIS A 100 -1.26 -24.36 25.38
C HIS A 100 -0.62 -23.41 26.41
N MET A 101 -1.40 -22.53 27.03
CA MET A 101 -0.89 -21.52 27.98
C MET A 101 -1.60 -21.53 29.34
N GLN A 102 -2.17 -22.67 29.75
CA GLN A 102 -2.86 -22.76 31.05
C GLN A 102 -1.90 -22.54 32.24
N GLY A 103 -0.61 -22.86 32.07
CA GLY A 103 0.42 -22.67 33.09
C GLY A 103 0.70 -21.20 33.37
N GLU A 104 0.75 -20.37 32.34
CA GLU A 104 0.92 -18.91 32.45
C GLU A 104 -0.27 -18.27 33.16
N LEU A 105 -1.49 -18.68 32.83
CA LEU A 105 -2.70 -18.22 33.51
C LEU A 105 -2.70 -18.64 35.00
N GLU A 106 -2.26 -19.86 35.30
CA GLU A 106 -2.12 -20.35 36.68
C GLU A 106 -1.10 -19.51 37.45
N ASN A 107 0.06 -19.24 36.86
CA ASN A 107 1.11 -18.40 37.45
C ASN A 107 0.62 -16.97 37.74
N LEU A 108 -0.18 -16.39 36.84
CA LEU A 108 -0.80 -15.08 37.08
C LEU A 108 -1.79 -15.14 38.24
N CYS A 109 -2.65 -16.16 38.28
CA CYS A 109 -3.57 -16.37 39.38
C CYS A 109 -2.83 -16.52 40.72
N GLU A 110 -1.77 -17.35 40.77
CA GLU A 110 -0.91 -17.49 41.95
C GLU A 110 -0.27 -16.16 42.37
N LEU A 111 0.25 -15.39 41.41
CA LEU A 111 0.85 -14.08 41.68
C LEU A 111 -0.15 -13.11 42.33
N PHE A 112 -1.40 -13.11 41.88
CA PHE A 112 -2.46 -12.28 42.45
C PHE A 112 -2.65 -12.55 43.95
N TYR A 113 -2.70 -13.83 44.34
CA TYR A 113 -2.83 -14.23 45.75
C TYR A 113 -1.53 -14.02 46.55
N GLN A 114 -0.35 -14.25 45.95
CA GLN A 114 0.94 -13.98 46.61
C GLN A 114 1.13 -12.49 46.96
N LEU A 115 0.54 -11.60 46.15
CA LEU A 115 0.56 -10.17 46.39
C LEU A 115 -0.53 -9.70 47.38
N ASN A 116 -1.36 -10.62 47.91
CA ASN A 116 -2.49 -10.34 48.79
C ASN A 116 -3.52 -9.37 48.19
N LEU A 117 -3.70 -9.39 46.86
CA LEU A 117 -4.62 -8.48 46.16
C LEU A 117 -6.10 -8.84 46.35
N ASN A 118 -6.40 -9.95 47.03
CA ASN A 118 -7.74 -10.35 47.45
C ASN A 118 -8.12 -9.86 48.86
N GLU A 119 -7.29 -9.04 49.53
CA GLU A 119 -7.66 -8.48 50.83
C GLU A 119 -8.83 -7.50 50.71
N GLY A 120 -9.91 -7.76 51.46
CA GLY A 120 -11.09 -6.88 51.54
C GLY A 120 -12.32 -7.34 50.75
N PHE A 121 -12.24 -8.44 50.00
CA PHE A 121 -13.35 -9.04 49.25
C PHE A 121 -13.05 -10.52 48.99
N SER A 122 -14.08 -11.37 48.90
CA SER A 122 -13.91 -12.81 48.74
C SER A 122 -14.66 -13.31 47.52
N PHE A 123 -13.92 -13.88 46.58
CA PHE A 123 -14.43 -14.70 45.48
C PHE A 123 -13.68 -16.03 45.45
N GLU A 124 -14.28 -17.04 44.83
CA GLU A 124 -13.61 -18.32 44.61
C GLU A 124 -12.41 -18.13 43.66
N ARG A 125 -11.32 -18.86 43.93
CA ARG A 125 -10.09 -18.78 43.13
C ARG A 125 -10.32 -19.07 41.65
N ASP A 126 -11.12 -20.07 41.36
CA ASP A 126 -11.44 -20.46 39.99
C ASP A 126 -12.32 -19.42 39.29
N ALA A 127 -13.18 -18.71 40.03
CA ALA A 127 -13.97 -17.60 39.50
C ALA A 127 -13.08 -16.43 39.07
N PHE A 128 -12.08 -16.06 39.89
CA PHE A 128 -11.11 -15.03 39.51
C PHE A 128 -10.24 -15.47 38.33
N LYS A 129 -9.75 -16.72 38.33
CA LYS A 129 -8.97 -17.25 37.21
C LYS A 129 -9.75 -17.17 35.90
N THR A 130 -11.04 -17.51 35.94
CA THR A 130 -11.96 -17.40 34.79
C THR A 130 -12.10 -15.94 34.35
N ALA A 131 -12.33 -15.03 35.30
CA ALA A 131 -12.42 -13.59 35.02
C ALA A 131 -11.16 -13.01 34.38
N LEU A 132 -9.99 -13.38 34.91
CA LEU A 132 -8.72 -12.98 34.34
C LEU A 132 -8.53 -13.52 32.92
N ALA A 133 -8.93 -14.77 32.67
CA ALA A 133 -8.88 -15.38 31.35
C ALA A 133 -9.75 -14.61 30.34
N GLU A 134 -11.00 -14.29 30.68
CA GLU A 134 -11.90 -13.52 29.82
C GLU A 134 -11.33 -12.14 29.49
N MET A 135 -10.77 -11.44 30.48
CA MET A 135 -10.12 -10.14 30.26
C MET A 135 -8.95 -10.26 29.25
N LEU A 136 -8.08 -11.25 29.41
CA LEU A 136 -6.92 -11.47 28.53
C LEU A 136 -7.34 -11.86 27.10
N ILE A 137 -8.40 -12.68 26.97
CA ILE A 137 -8.98 -13.06 25.68
C ILE A 137 -9.61 -11.84 25.00
N ALA A 138 -10.28 -10.97 25.75
CA ALA A 138 -10.96 -9.79 25.22
C ALA A 138 -10.02 -8.59 24.95
N MET A 139 -8.72 -8.69 25.26
CA MET A 139 -7.75 -7.63 24.94
C MET A 139 -7.79 -7.29 23.43
N PRO A 140 -8.07 -6.02 23.06
CA PRO A 140 -8.19 -5.60 21.66
C PRO A 140 -6.82 -5.28 21.03
N VAL A 141 -5.79 -5.10 21.86
CA VAL A 141 -4.41 -4.80 21.47
C VAL A 141 -3.45 -5.80 22.10
N TYR A 142 -2.22 -5.84 21.60
CA TYR A 142 -1.15 -6.67 22.16
C TYR A 142 -1.00 -6.49 23.67
N ARG A 143 -0.93 -5.23 24.13
CA ARG A 143 -0.92 -4.88 25.55
C ARG A 143 -1.17 -3.39 25.76
N TYR A 144 -1.59 -3.02 26.97
CA TYR A 144 -1.57 -1.62 27.40
C TYR A 144 -0.25 -1.25 28.06
N TYR A 145 0.04 0.05 28.11
CA TYR A 145 1.31 0.63 28.56
C TYR A 145 1.21 1.48 29.83
N ALA A 146 -0.01 1.78 30.27
CA ALA A 146 -0.25 2.47 31.54
C ALA A 146 -0.57 1.47 32.64
N TYR A 147 0.16 1.58 33.75
CA TYR A 147 0.11 0.60 34.81
C TYR A 147 -0.18 1.19 36.18
N ASP A 148 -0.13 2.50 36.33
CA ASP A 148 -0.25 3.17 37.62
C ASP A 148 -1.72 3.17 38.08
N PHE A 149 -2.01 2.37 39.12
CA PHE A 149 -3.34 2.33 39.72
C PHE A 149 -3.54 3.40 40.81
N PRO A 150 -4.75 3.99 40.92
CA PRO A 150 -5.91 3.76 40.08
C PRO A 150 -5.72 4.34 38.67
N LEU A 151 -6.13 3.57 37.64
CA LEU A 151 -6.07 4.02 36.25
C LEU A 151 -6.95 5.26 36.05
N GLN A 152 -6.55 6.13 35.12
CA GLN A 152 -7.25 7.38 34.82
C GLN A 152 -7.35 7.63 33.31
N GLY A 153 -8.28 8.50 32.92
CA GLY A 153 -8.48 8.95 31.55
C GLY A 153 -8.74 7.78 30.59
N GLU A 154 -8.11 7.85 29.41
CA GLU A 154 -8.25 6.85 28.35
C GLU A 154 -7.91 5.43 28.80
N ASN A 155 -6.91 5.25 29.67
CA ASN A 155 -6.50 3.92 30.14
C ASN A 155 -7.60 3.24 30.99
N LEU A 156 -8.33 4.03 31.79
CA LEU A 156 -9.48 3.52 32.53
C LEU A 156 -10.63 3.20 31.59
N SER A 157 -10.91 4.09 30.62
CA SER A 157 -11.95 3.87 29.61
C SER A 157 -11.70 2.61 28.78
N ASN A 158 -10.45 2.36 28.37
CA ASN A 158 -10.07 1.16 27.62
C ASN A 158 -10.34 -0.13 28.40
N LEU A 159 -10.04 -0.16 29.70
CA LEU A 159 -10.34 -1.30 30.55
C LEU A 159 -11.85 -1.46 30.79
N GLN A 160 -12.57 -0.35 30.98
CA GLN A 160 -14.03 -0.35 31.12
C GLN A 160 -14.71 -0.90 29.86
N SER A 161 -14.26 -0.53 28.66
CA SER A 161 -14.79 -1.04 27.40
C SER A 161 -14.61 -2.55 27.27
N ILE A 162 -13.50 -3.11 27.73
CA ILE A 162 -13.31 -4.58 27.77
C ILE A 162 -14.37 -5.21 28.68
N ILE A 163 -14.53 -4.69 29.90
CA ILE A 163 -15.48 -5.24 30.87
C ILE A 163 -16.92 -5.10 30.37
N GLU A 164 -17.28 -3.97 29.76
CA GLU A 164 -18.60 -3.73 29.18
C GLU A 164 -18.89 -4.66 28.00
N GLY A 165 -17.91 -4.88 27.11
CA GLY A 165 -18.02 -5.86 26.03
C GLY A 165 -18.30 -7.27 26.55
N LEU A 166 -17.56 -7.70 27.58
CA LEU A 166 -17.79 -8.99 28.24
C LEU A 166 -19.19 -9.07 28.87
N LYS A 167 -19.67 -8.00 29.52
CA LYS A 167 -21.02 -7.94 30.11
C LYS A 167 -22.12 -8.14 29.09
N ILE A 168 -21.97 -7.56 27.89
CA ILE A 168 -22.93 -7.69 26.79
C ILE A 168 -22.94 -9.13 26.27
N GLN A 169 -21.77 -9.76 26.16
CA GLN A 169 -21.63 -11.14 25.66
C GLN A 169 -22.16 -12.19 26.66
N SER A 170 -21.83 -12.08 27.94
CA SER A 170 -22.17 -13.08 28.96
C SER A 170 -23.55 -12.86 29.62
N GLY A 171 -24.16 -11.69 29.43
CA GLY A 171 -25.45 -11.35 30.02
C GLY A 171 -25.36 -10.91 31.49
N HIS A 172 -24.33 -10.13 31.84
CA HIS A 172 -23.97 -9.74 33.21
C HIS A 172 -23.79 -10.95 34.15
N ASP A 173 -22.58 -11.51 34.18
CA ASP A 173 -22.21 -12.61 35.04
C ASP A 173 -21.20 -12.22 36.13
N HIS A 174 -21.01 -13.12 37.09
CA HIS A 174 -20.11 -12.95 38.23
C HIS A 174 -18.66 -12.59 37.83
N THR A 175 -18.22 -13.06 36.66
CA THR A 175 -16.93 -12.80 36.05
C THR A 175 -16.64 -11.30 35.91
N THR A 176 -17.61 -10.56 35.35
CA THR A 176 -17.45 -9.12 35.09
C THR A 176 -17.47 -8.30 36.37
N ASP A 177 -18.25 -8.71 37.37
CA ASP A 177 -18.27 -8.09 38.70
C ASP A 177 -16.91 -8.21 39.40
N ILE A 178 -16.25 -9.37 39.27
CA ILE A 178 -14.90 -9.59 39.81
C ILE A 178 -13.90 -8.62 39.18
N LEU A 179 -13.91 -8.46 37.85
CA LEU A 179 -12.99 -7.56 37.15
C LEU A 179 -13.20 -6.10 37.56
N GLU A 180 -14.47 -5.66 37.67
CA GLU A 180 -14.78 -4.31 38.14
C GLU A 180 -14.32 -4.09 39.58
N GLU A 181 -14.53 -5.07 40.46
CA GLU A 181 -14.11 -4.95 41.85
C GLU A 181 -12.59 -4.81 41.94
N VAL A 182 -11.84 -5.72 41.30
CA VAL A 182 -10.37 -5.79 41.37
C VAL A 182 -9.70 -4.57 40.73
N PHE A 183 -10.07 -4.22 39.49
CA PHE A 183 -9.32 -3.24 38.71
C PHE A 183 -9.90 -1.82 38.74
N ILE A 184 -11.16 -1.64 39.16
CA ILE A 184 -11.80 -0.31 39.14
C ILE A 184 -12.16 0.15 40.55
N LYS A 185 -12.91 -0.65 41.32
CA LYS A 185 -13.49 -0.19 42.61
C LYS A 185 -12.49 -0.23 43.75
N GLN A 186 -11.69 -1.28 43.86
CA GLN A 186 -10.70 -1.45 44.93
C GLN A 186 -9.56 -0.44 44.86
N PRO A 187 -8.98 -0.12 43.69
CA PRO A 187 -7.87 0.82 43.60
C PRO A 187 -8.20 2.24 44.08
N LEU A 188 -9.48 2.61 44.08
CA LEU A 188 -9.98 3.89 44.59
C LEU A 188 -10.02 3.95 46.12
N LYS A 189 -10.03 2.79 46.79
CA LYS A 189 -10.15 2.66 48.25
C LYS A 189 -8.83 2.21 48.89
N ALA A 190 -7.99 1.52 48.13
CA ALA A 190 -6.76 0.90 48.60
C ALA A 190 -5.65 1.93 48.91
N ASP A 191 -4.69 1.51 49.73
CA ASP A 191 -3.52 2.34 50.03
C ASP A 191 -2.53 2.34 48.85
N ARG A 192 -1.49 3.19 48.97
CA ARG A 192 -0.46 3.31 47.93
C ARG A 192 0.28 2.01 47.68
N LYS A 193 0.53 1.19 48.70
CA LYS A 193 1.31 -0.05 48.59
C LYS A 193 0.49 -1.10 47.83
N SER A 194 -0.78 -1.27 48.18
CA SER A 194 -1.70 -2.17 47.48
C SER A 194 -1.86 -1.78 46.01
N ASN A 195 -2.02 -0.48 45.72
CA ASN A 195 -2.07 -0.01 44.33
C ASN A 195 -0.78 -0.26 43.56
N GLN A 196 0.39 -0.15 44.19
CA GLN A 196 1.67 -0.52 43.58
C GLN A 196 1.76 -2.03 43.30
N GLN A 197 1.25 -2.88 44.19
CA GLN A 197 1.19 -4.32 43.96
C GLN A 197 0.24 -4.67 42.81
N LEU A 198 -0.94 -4.02 42.73
CA LEU A 198 -1.86 -4.20 41.62
C LEU A 198 -1.25 -3.73 40.29
N SER A 199 -0.51 -2.61 40.32
CA SER A 199 0.24 -2.10 39.15
C SER A 199 1.25 -3.14 38.65
N ALA A 200 2.02 -3.75 39.56
CA ALA A 200 2.98 -4.80 39.23
C ALA A 200 2.32 -6.08 38.70
N PHE A 201 1.18 -6.47 39.27
CA PHE A 201 0.38 -7.60 38.78
C PHE A 201 -0.17 -7.32 37.37
N TYR A 202 -0.78 -6.16 37.16
CA TYR A 202 -1.34 -5.77 35.87
C TYR A 202 -0.26 -5.66 34.79
N GLN A 203 0.93 -5.16 35.10
CA GLN A 203 2.10 -5.20 34.22
C GLN A 203 2.42 -6.62 33.77
N ARG A 204 2.36 -7.60 34.69
CA ARG A 204 2.63 -8.99 34.36
C ARG A 204 1.54 -9.59 33.47
N CYS A 205 0.27 -9.23 33.69
CA CYS A 205 -0.82 -9.56 32.77
C CYS A 205 -0.56 -9.00 31.36
N MET A 206 -0.12 -7.74 31.27
CA MET A 206 0.18 -7.07 30.00
C MET A 206 1.42 -7.65 29.29
N GLN A 207 2.39 -8.21 30.02
CA GLN A 207 3.47 -9.00 29.40
C GLN A 207 2.97 -10.30 28.76
N PHE A 208 1.87 -10.86 29.27
CA PHE A 208 1.32 -12.12 28.79
C PHE A 208 0.24 -11.95 27.70
N SER A 209 -0.49 -10.82 27.69
CA SER A 209 -1.50 -10.56 26.66
C SER A 209 -0.92 -10.53 25.24
N GLY A 210 0.32 -10.06 25.08
CA GLY A 210 1.02 -10.00 23.79
C GLY A 210 1.27 -11.39 23.18
N PRO A 211 1.95 -12.32 23.90
CA PRO A 211 2.09 -13.71 23.46
C PRO A 211 0.75 -14.40 23.14
N LEU A 212 -0.29 -14.14 23.93
CA LEU A 212 -1.63 -14.69 23.67
C LEU A 212 -2.23 -14.13 22.37
N MET A 213 -2.05 -12.83 22.09
CA MET A 213 -2.46 -12.20 20.83
C MET A 213 -1.71 -12.82 19.66
N ALA A 214 -0.38 -12.87 19.70
CA ALA A 214 0.44 -13.44 18.63
C ALA A 214 0.06 -14.90 18.32
N LYS A 215 -0.05 -15.74 19.35
CA LYS A 215 -0.36 -17.17 19.17
C LYS A 215 -1.81 -17.44 18.77
N GLY A 216 -2.76 -16.65 19.29
CA GLY A 216 -4.17 -16.77 18.95
C GLY A 216 -4.51 -16.21 17.57
N VAL A 217 -3.87 -15.12 17.16
CA VAL A 217 -4.21 -14.38 15.94
C VAL A 217 -3.22 -14.69 14.82
N GLU A 218 -1.96 -14.29 14.95
CA GLU A 218 -0.97 -14.41 13.88
C GLU A 218 -0.64 -15.86 13.52
N ASP A 219 -0.52 -16.72 14.52
CA ASP A 219 -0.10 -18.11 14.35
C ASP A 219 -1.29 -19.10 14.37
N THR A 220 -2.54 -18.61 14.36
CA THR A 220 -3.73 -19.49 14.30
C THR A 220 -4.87 -18.91 13.46
N LEU A 221 -5.38 -17.70 13.77
CA LEU A 221 -6.48 -17.09 13.00
C LEU A 221 -6.07 -16.85 11.55
N MET A 222 -4.87 -16.30 11.31
CA MET A 222 -4.34 -16.01 9.97
C MET A 222 -4.12 -17.24 9.07
N PHE A 223 -4.18 -18.46 9.64
CA PHE A 223 -4.11 -19.72 8.91
C PHE A 223 -5.48 -20.44 8.81
N THR A 224 -6.51 -19.92 9.48
CA THR A 224 -7.84 -20.56 9.53
C THR A 224 -8.97 -19.71 8.97
N TYR A 225 -8.87 -18.38 8.99
CA TYR A 225 -9.78 -17.48 8.31
C TYR A 225 -9.17 -17.06 6.97
N ASN A 226 -9.48 -17.83 5.92
CA ASN A 226 -8.81 -17.74 4.63
C ASN A 226 -9.62 -16.95 3.59
N ARG A 227 -10.55 -16.08 4.00
CA ARG A 227 -11.37 -15.27 3.09
C ARG A 227 -10.52 -14.57 2.04
N PHE A 228 -9.51 -13.84 2.50
CA PHE A 228 -8.59 -13.08 1.65
C PHE A 228 -7.24 -12.95 2.34
N THR A 229 -6.30 -13.80 1.94
CA THR A 229 -5.03 -14.01 2.67
C THR A 229 -4.02 -12.87 2.53
N ALA A 230 -4.31 -11.86 1.71
CA ALA A 230 -3.50 -10.64 1.64
C ALA A 230 -3.51 -9.86 2.96
N HIS A 231 -4.60 -9.92 3.74
CA HIS A 231 -4.71 -9.26 5.05
C HIS A 231 -4.31 -10.16 6.24
N ASN A 232 -3.92 -11.40 5.96
CA ASN A 232 -3.43 -12.32 6.99
C ASN A 232 -1.94 -12.07 7.21
N GLU A 233 -1.56 -10.88 7.64
CA GLU A 233 -0.16 -10.45 7.71
C GLU A 233 0.18 -9.84 9.06
N VAL A 234 1.43 -9.96 9.51
CA VAL A 234 1.91 -9.36 10.76
C VAL A 234 1.72 -7.83 10.68
N GLY A 235 0.96 -7.29 11.64
CA GLY A 235 0.55 -5.88 11.71
C GLY A 235 -0.58 -5.45 10.77
N ASP A 236 -1.05 -6.33 9.90
CA ASP A 236 -2.38 -6.22 9.28
C ASP A 236 -3.36 -7.13 10.05
N SER A 237 -4.63 -7.12 9.67
CA SER A 237 -5.64 -7.89 10.36
C SER A 237 -6.64 -8.54 9.40
N PRO A 238 -6.97 -9.83 9.59
CA PRO A 238 -8.01 -10.49 8.80
C PRO A 238 -9.40 -9.85 8.96
N LEU A 239 -9.58 -8.97 9.96
CA LEU A 239 -10.82 -8.23 10.23
C LEU A 239 -10.91 -6.93 9.42
N GLN A 240 -9.82 -6.49 8.79
CA GLN A 240 -9.80 -5.33 7.91
C GLN A 240 -9.96 -5.75 6.45
N PHE A 241 -10.53 -4.85 5.64
CA PHE A 241 -10.70 -5.07 4.21
C PHE A 241 -10.70 -3.75 3.43
N GLY A 242 -9.51 -3.21 3.23
CA GLY A 242 -9.30 -1.97 2.49
C GLY A 242 -9.61 -0.70 3.28
N SER A 243 -9.08 0.42 2.80
CA SER A 243 -9.28 1.75 3.38
C SER A 243 -9.56 2.79 2.30
N ASP A 244 -10.17 3.91 2.66
CA ASP A 244 -10.34 5.03 1.74
C ASP A 244 -9.02 5.81 1.58
N ILE A 245 -8.88 6.57 0.48
CA ILE A 245 -7.69 7.41 0.21
C ILE A 245 -7.47 8.42 1.35
N ASP A 246 -8.55 8.99 1.87
CA ASP A 246 -8.51 9.99 2.94
C ASP A 246 -7.96 9.40 4.25
N ASP A 247 -8.32 8.15 4.58
CA ASP A 247 -7.80 7.44 5.76
C ASP A 247 -6.27 7.30 5.68
N PHE A 248 -5.76 6.93 4.50
CA PHE A 248 -4.31 6.81 4.27
C PHE A 248 -3.61 8.17 4.37
N HIS A 249 -4.22 9.23 3.84
CA HIS A 249 -3.68 10.58 3.96
C HIS A 249 -3.59 11.06 5.41
N GLU A 250 -4.64 10.85 6.20
CA GLU A 250 -4.65 11.19 7.63
C GLU A 250 -3.54 10.43 8.39
N GLN A 251 -3.38 9.13 8.12
CA GLN A 251 -2.32 8.32 8.69
C GLN A 251 -0.92 8.80 8.32
N MET A 252 -0.70 9.25 7.08
CA MET A 252 0.59 9.81 6.65
C MET A 252 0.87 11.18 7.26
N GLN A 253 -0.16 12.01 7.45
CA GLN A 253 -0.03 13.28 8.17
C GLN A 253 0.35 13.04 9.63
N GLN A 254 -0.37 12.13 10.31
CA GLN A 254 -0.07 11.75 11.68
C GLN A 254 1.34 11.14 11.81
N ARG A 255 1.75 10.28 10.87
CA ARG A 255 3.12 9.75 10.82
C ARG A 255 4.14 10.87 10.70
N MET A 256 3.94 11.85 9.83
CA MET A 256 4.87 12.98 9.67
C MET A 256 4.99 13.82 10.96
N GLU A 257 3.89 13.99 11.70
CA GLU A 257 3.88 14.77 12.93
C GLU A 257 4.50 14.03 14.12
N CYS A 258 4.15 12.75 14.30
CA CYS A 258 4.52 12.00 15.49
C CYS A 258 5.77 11.14 15.30
N TRP A 259 5.91 10.50 14.14
CA TRP A 259 6.92 9.46 13.88
C TRP A 259 7.54 9.57 12.47
N PRO A 260 8.09 10.74 12.07
CA PRO A 260 8.56 10.98 10.69
C PRO A 260 9.75 10.09 10.28
N ASN A 261 10.39 9.45 11.26
CA ASN A 261 11.54 8.58 11.08
C ASN A 261 11.22 7.10 11.40
N ALA A 262 9.95 6.70 11.48
CA ALA A 262 9.58 5.28 11.52
C ALA A 262 9.96 4.59 10.20
N LEU A 263 10.17 3.27 10.24
CA LEU A 263 10.40 2.52 9.01
C LEU A 263 9.10 2.38 8.20
N ASN A 264 9.22 2.39 6.88
CA ASN A 264 8.16 2.05 5.94
C ASN A 264 8.48 0.66 5.38
N ALA A 265 8.10 -0.38 6.13
CA ALA A 265 8.32 -1.76 5.71
C ALA A 265 7.20 -2.23 4.78
N SER A 266 7.56 -3.13 3.87
CA SER A 266 6.61 -3.87 3.03
C SER A 266 6.91 -5.37 3.01
N SER A 267 8.09 -5.81 3.43
CA SER A 267 8.41 -7.23 3.67
C SER A 267 9.42 -7.30 4.80
N THR A 268 9.42 -8.39 5.56
CA THR A 268 10.42 -8.65 6.60
C THR A 268 10.74 -10.15 6.66
N HIS A 269 11.63 -10.54 7.57
CA HIS A 269 11.90 -11.95 7.85
C HIS A 269 10.73 -12.65 8.58
N ASP A 270 9.77 -11.90 9.12
CA ASP A 270 8.63 -12.44 9.86
C ASP A 270 7.28 -12.23 9.17
N THR A 271 7.25 -11.49 8.05
CA THR A 271 6.02 -11.40 7.25
C THR A 271 5.62 -12.78 6.73
N LYS A 272 4.33 -13.10 6.86
CA LYS A 272 3.72 -14.37 6.42
C LYS A 272 3.79 -14.53 4.91
N ARG A 273 3.83 -13.43 4.13
CA ARG A 273 4.00 -13.44 2.68
C ARG A 273 4.94 -12.32 2.19
N GLY A 274 5.50 -12.48 1.01
CA GLY A 274 6.25 -11.43 0.31
C GLY A 274 5.35 -10.29 -0.15
N GLU A 275 5.94 -9.12 -0.39
CA GLU A 275 5.19 -7.93 -0.81
C GLU A 275 4.49 -8.06 -2.16
N ASP A 276 5.10 -8.74 -3.12
CA ASP A 276 4.52 -8.89 -4.46
C ASP A 276 3.49 -10.02 -4.50
N PHE A 277 3.58 -10.97 -3.56
CA PHE A 277 2.51 -11.94 -3.31
C PHE A 277 1.24 -11.19 -2.91
N ARG A 278 1.33 -10.26 -1.94
CA ARG A 278 0.15 -9.50 -1.48
C ARG A 278 -0.35 -8.56 -2.57
N ALA A 279 0.54 -7.80 -3.21
CA ALA A 279 0.18 -6.92 -4.33
C ALA A 279 -0.55 -7.65 -5.46
N ARG A 280 -0.18 -8.90 -5.75
CA ARG A 280 -0.91 -9.77 -6.69
C ARG A 280 -2.28 -10.16 -6.18
N LEU A 281 -2.42 -10.52 -4.91
CA LEU A 281 -3.73 -10.80 -4.33
C LEU A 281 -4.64 -9.57 -4.28
N ASN A 282 -4.11 -8.35 -4.07
CA ASN A 282 -4.92 -7.13 -4.11
C ASN A 282 -5.69 -6.99 -5.44
N VAL A 283 -5.13 -7.48 -6.57
CA VAL A 283 -5.84 -7.50 -7.86
C VAL A 283 -7.13 -8.33 -7.80
N LEU A 284 -7.20 -9.38 -6.98
CA LEU A 284 -8.45 -10.16 -6.83
C LEU A 284 -9.58 -9.34 -6.21
N SER A 285 -9.26 -8.28 -5.45
CA SER A 285 -10.27 -7.34 -4.96
C SER A 285 -10.75 -6.37 -6.05
N ASP A 286 -9.98 -6.19 -7.13
CA ASP A 286 -10.41 -5.39 -8.28
C ASP A 286 -11.33 -6.17 -9.24
N VAL A 287 -11.12 -7.49 -9.31
CA VAL A 287 -11.86 -8.44 -10.18
C VAL A 287 -12.44 -9.61 -9.37
N PRO A 288 -13.29 -9.35 -8.36
CA PRO A 288 -13.75 -10.39 -7.43
C PRO A 288 -14.68 -11.41 -8.10
N GLU A 289 -15.40 -11.04 -9.15
CA GLU A 289 -16.24 -11.95 -9.94
C GLU A 289 -15.39 -12.98 -10.70
N GLU A 290 -14.30 -12.55 -11.34
CA GLU A 290 -13.37 -13.43 -12.05
C GLU A 290 -12.69 -14.41 -11.09
N TRP A 291 -12.35 -13.95 -9.88
CA TRP A 291 -11.86 -14.82 -8.81
C TRP A 291 -12.90 -15.87 -8.40
N ALA A 292 -14.14 -15.48 -8.16
CA ALA A 292 -15.22 -16.40 -7.79
C ALA A 292 -15.45 -17.46 -8.89
N VAL A 293 -15.39 -17.06 -10.15
CA VAL A 293 -15.46 -17.96 -11.31
C VAL A 293 -14.30 -18.94 -11.32
N LEU A 294 -13.05 -18.47 -11.15
CA LEU A 294 -11.87 -19.34 -11.13
C LEU A 294 -12.00 -20.42 -10.05
N VAL A 295 -12.28 -20.01 -8.81
CA VAL A 295 -12.36 -20.92 -7.66
C VAL A 295 -13.43 -22.00 -7.90
N THR A 296 -14.60 -21.60 -8.38
CA THR A 296 -15.71 -22.51 -8.68
C THR A 296 -15.32 -23.50 -9.78
N GLN A 297 -14.67 -23.01 -10.84
CA GLN A 297 -14.20 -23.86 -11.93
C GLN A 297 -13.11 -24.84 -11.48
N LEU A 298 -12.15 -24.41 -10.67
CA LEU A 298 -11.09 -25.27 -10.14
C LEU A 298 -11.68 -26.38 -9.27
N LYS A 299 -12.58 -26.05 -8.34
CA LYS A 299 -13.29 -27.05 -7.52
C LYS A 299 -14.02 -28.08 -8.39
N THR A 300 -14.77 -27.60 -9.38
CA THR A 300 -15.51 -28.45 -10.31
C THR A 300 -14.60 -29.37 -11.12
N GLU A 301 -13.44 -28.87 -11.60
CA GLU A 301 -12.50 -29.70 -12.37
C GLU A 301 -11.84 -30.75 -11.48
N LEU A 302 -11.40 -30.38 -10.27
CA LEU A 302 -10.83 -31.30 -9.29
C LEU A 302 -11.81 -32.43 -8.95
N GLU A 303 -13.08 -32.10 -8.70
CA GLU A 303 -14.13 -33.08 -8.39
C GLU A 303 -14.45 -33.99 -9.59
N LYS A 304 -14.48 -33.45 -10.82
CA LYS A 304 -14.73 -34.23 -12.04
C LYS A 304 -13.60 -35.20 -12.38
N ASP A 305 -12.36 -34.84 -12.05
CA ASP A 305 -11.16 -35.62 -12.35
C ASP A 305 -10.60 -36.32 -11.11
N ILE A 306 -11.47 -36.81 -10.22
CA ILE A 306 -11.11 -37.43 -8.94
C ILE A 306 -10.10 -38.58 -9.07
N LYS A 307 -10.02 -39.22 -10.24
CA LYS A 307 -9.04 -40.28 -10.52
C LYS A 307 -7.60 -39.75 -10.50
N ASN A 308 -7.39 -38.53 -11.01
CA ASN A 308 -6.10 -37.85 -10.99
C ASN A 308 -5.89 -37.04 -9.71
N PHE A 309 -6.94 -36.83 -8.90
CA PHE A 309 -6.89 -36.15 -7.61
C PHE A 309 -7.44 -37.04 -6.46
N PRO A 310 -6.86 -38.24 -6.22
CA PRO A 310 -7.42 -39.20 -5.28
C PRO A 310 -7.41 -38.73 -3.81
N THR A 311 -6.57 -37.75 -3.46
CA THR A 311 -6.50 -37.17 -2.11
C THR A 311 -7.51 -36.05 -1.85
N LEU A 312 -8.19 -35.54 -2.89
CA LEU A 312 -9.17 -34.46 -2.75
C LEU A 312 -10.27 -34.75 -1.70
N PRO A 313 -10.84 -35.96 -1.58
CA PRO A 313 -11.86 -36.24 -0.56
C PRO A 313 -11.36 -36.15 0.89
N ILE A 314 -10.05 -36.23 1.10
CA ILE A 314 -9.41 -36.13 2.41
C ILE A 314 -9.18 -34.65 2.77
N VAL A 315 -8.82 -33.84 1.78
CA VAL A 315 -8.49 -32.42 1.96
C VAL A 315 -9.74 -31.60 2.25
N HIS A 316 -9.75 -30.89 3.37
CA HIS A 316 -10.88 -30.07 3.75
C HIS A 316 -10.89 -28.73 2.99
N ALA A 317 -12.08 -28.29 2.58
CA ALA A 317 -12.29 -27.15 1.67
C ALA A 317 -11.55 -25.86 2.08
N ASN A 318 -11.48 -25.54 3.38
CA ASN A 318 -10.75 -24.35 3.83
C ASN A 318 -9.24 -24.34 3.50
N ASP A 319 -8.59 -25.50 3.52
CA ASP A 319 -7.16 -25.60 3.19
C ASP A 319 -6.95 -25.65 1.68
N LEU A 320 -7.91 -26.23 0.94
CA LEU A 320 -7.94 -26.12 -0.51
C LEU A 320 -8.09 -24.65 -0.96
N TYR A 321 -8.93 -23.86 -0.29
CA TYR A 321 -9.10 -22.44 -0.61
C TYR A 321 -7.80 -21.64 -0.33
N LEU A 322 -7.13 -21.94 0.79
CA LEU A 322 -5.81 -21.39 1.10
C LEU A 322 -4.78 -21.79 0.05
N LEU A 323 -4.75 -23.06 -0.36
CA LEU A 323 -3.87 -23.57 -1.40
C LEU A 323 -4.07 -22.81 -2.72
N ILE A 324 -5.31 -22.63 -3.18
CA ILE A 324 -5.59 -21.91 -4.43
C ILE A 324 -5.08 -20.46 -4.36
N GLN A 325 -5.38 -19.72 -3.28
CA GLN A 325 -4.86 -18.35 -3.11
C GLN A 325 -3.33 -18.32 -3.05
N THR A 326 -2.72 -19.29 -2.35
CA THR A 326 -1.26 -19.38 -2.22
C THR A 326 -0.61 -19.64 -3.58
N LEU A 327 -1.18 -20.53 -4.38
CA LEU A 327 -0.69 -20.78 -5.74
C LEU A 327 -0.83 -19.55 -6.64
N VAL A 328 -1.97 -18.83 -6.58
CA VAL A 328 -2.13 -17.56 -7.31
C VAL A 328 -1.07 -16.55 -6.88
N GLY A 329 -0.85 -16.39 -5.57
CA GLY A 329 0.09 -15.42 -5.02
C GLY A 329 1.57 -15.76 -5.27
N ALA A 330 1.96 -17.03 -5.19
CA ALA A 330 3.36 -17.45 -5.13
C ALA A 330 3.93 -17.98 -6.45
N LEU A 331 3.09 -18.38 -7.42
CA LEU A 331 3.58 -18.91 -8.69
C LEU A 331 4.48 -17.88 -9.41
N PRO A 332 5.70 -18.25 -9.82
CA PRO A 332 6.60 -17.33 -10.51
C PRO A 332 6.03 -16.77 -11.83
N PHE A 333 6.35 -15.51 -12.14
CA PHE A 333 5.93 -14.86 -13.40
C PHE A 333 6.52 -15.57 -14.63
N GLU A 334 7.71 -16.16 -14.51
CA GLU A 334 8.33 -16.99 -15.54
C GLU A 334 8.40 -18.43 -15.05
N ASP A 335 8.16 -19.42 -15.93
CA ASP A 335 8.18 -20.84 -15.57
C ASP A 335 9.63 -21.33 -15.36
N ILE A 336 10.26 -20.90 -14.28
CA ILE A 336 11.64 -21.25 -13.89
C ILE A 336 11.58 -22.23 -12.71
N GLU A 337 12.32 -23.34 -12.82
CA GLU A 337 12.56 -24.33 -11.75
C GLU A 337 11.29 -24.87 -11.04
N ALA A 338 10.40 -25.54 -11.79
CA ALA A 338 9.16 -26.13 -11.26
C ALA A 338 9.36 -27.03 -10.03
N ASP A 339 10.44 -27.82 -10.01
CA ASP A 339 10.77 -28.72 -8.88
C ASP A 339 11.08 -27.95 -7.59
N ARG A 340 11.77 -26.81 -7.71
CA ARG A 340 12.08 -25.94 -6.56
C ARG A 340 10.81 -25.31 -5.99
N PHE A 341 9.88 -24.89 -6.86
CA PHE A 341 8.61 -24.34 -6.42
C PHE A 341 7.76 -25.38 -5.68
N ALA A 342 7.68 -26.62 -6.19
CA ALA A 342 6.95 -27.69 -5.53
C ALA A 342 7.48 -27.98 -4.11
N SER A 343 8.81 -28.01 -3.92
CA SER A 343 9.42 -28.19 -2.59
C SER A 343 9.05 -27.06 -1.63
N ARG A 344 9.08 -25.80 -2.08
CA ARG A 344 8.68 -24.64 -1.27
C ARG A 344 7.22 -24.73 -0.82
N MET A 345 6.34 -25.21 -1.70
CA MET A 345 4.93 -25.42 -1.40
C MET A 345 4.73 -26.53 -0.38
N ASP A 346 5.46 -27.65 -0.46
CA ASP A 346 5.36 -28.73 0.51
C ASP A 346 5.71 -28.25 1.94
N ASP A 347 6.81 -27.49 2.09
CA ASP A 347 7.23 -26.91 3.37
C ASP A 347 6.20 -25.91 3.90
N PHE A 348 5.66 -25.06 3.03
CA PHE A 348 4.62 -24.10 3.40
C PHE A 348 3.34 -24.81 3.87
N LEU A 349 2.87 -25.82 3.14
CA LEU A 349 1.60 -26.50 3.44
C LEU A 349 1.67 -27.22 4.78
N GLU A 350 2.80 -27.89 5.07
CA GLU A 350 3.06 -28.49 6.38
C GLU A 350 2.98 -27.45 7.49
N LYS A 351 3.72 -26.35 7.36
CA LYS A 351 3.71 -25.27 8.34
C LYS A 351 2.30 -24.69 8.51
N ALA A 352 1.60 -24.40 7.41
CA ALA A 352 0.29 -23.77 7.44
C ALA A 352 -0.76 -24.61 8.18
N VAL A 353 -0.81 -25.93 7.94
CA VAL A 353 -1.80 -26.80 8.61
C VAL A 353 -1.46 -27.05 10.09
N ARG A 354 -0.17 -27.08 10.44
CA ARG A 354 0.29 -27.16 11.83
C ARG A 354 0.06 -25.86 12.58
N GLU A 355 0.26 -24.70 11.95
CA GLU A 355 -0.10 -23.41 12.57
C GLU A 355 -1.62 -23.28 12.73
N ALA A 356 -2.41 -23.76 11.78
CA ALA A 356 -3.87 -23.75 11.89
C ALA A 356 -4.42 -24.56 13.09
N LYS A 357 -3.69 -25.56 13.59
CA LYS A 357 -4.03 -26.40 14.77
C LYS A 357 -5.44 -26.99 14.68
N LYS A 358 -5.85 -27.40 13.47
CA LYS A 358 -7.21 -27.91 13.19
C LYS A 358 -7.23 -29.34 12.66
N ARG A 359 -6.29 -29.70 11.79
CA ARG A 359 -6.19 -31.02 11.15
C ARG A 359 -4.81 -31.62 11.32
N SER A 360 -3.80 -30.80 11.59
CA SER A 360 -2.50 -31.20 12.11
C SER A 360 -2.08 -30.20 13.19
N ASP A 361 -1.05 -30.55 13.97
CA ASP A 361 -0.45 -29.74 15.02
C ASP A 361 1.04 -30.08 15.14
N TRP A 362 1.86 -29.14 15.61
CA TRP A 362 3.28 -29.36 15.88
C TRP A 362 3.53 -30.42 16.95
N ALA A 363 2.66 -30.50 17.96
CA ALA A 363 2.83 -31.46 19.05
C ALA A 363 2.35 -32.88 18.69
N SER A 364 1.44 -33.01 17.74
CA SER A 364 0.89 -34.29 17.28
C SER A 364 0.53 -34.19 15.79
N PRO A 365 1.52 -34.28 14.90
CA PRO A 365 1.31 -34.12 13.47
C PRO A 365 0.40 -35.21 12.88
N ASP A 366 -0.51 -34.82 12.00
CA ASP A 366 -1.26 -35.72 11.13
C ASP A 366 -0.55 -35.80 9.77
N GLU A 367 0.50 -36.63 9.71
CA GLU A 367 1.35 -36.78 8.52
C GLU A 367 0.56 -37.29 7.30
N ASP A 368 -0.51 -38.07 7.52
CA ASP A 368 -1.37 -38.58 6.46
C ASP A 368 -2.18 -37.44 5.82
N TYR A 369 -2.75 -36.54 6.62
CA TYR A 369 -3.43 -35.35 6.12
C TYR A 369 -2.46 -34.38 5.43
N GLU A 370 -1.28 -34.17 6.02
CA GLU A 370 -0.22 -33.32 5.46
C GLU A 370 0.19 -33.81 4.07
N GLU A 371 0.51 -35.10 3.92
CA GLU A 371 0.89 -35.67 2.62
C GLU A 371 -0.28 -35.67 1.63
N ALA A 372 -1.53 -35.87 2.09
CA ALA A 372 -2.70 -35.77 1.21
C ALA A 372 -2.84 -34.38 0.57
N LEU A 373 -2.59 -33.31 1.34
CA LEU A 373 -2.61 -31.93 0.85
C LEU A 373 -1.41 -31.61 -0.05
N LYS A 374 -0.20 -32.06 0.32
CA LYS A 374 1.01 -31.91 -0.50
C LYS A 374 0.86 -32.61 -1.85
N ALA A 375 0.40 -33.87 -1.84
CA ALA A 375 0.13 -34.64 -3.06
C ALA A 375 -0.93 -33.97 -3.95
N LEU A 376 -1.98 -33.37 -3.37
CA LEU A 376 -2.97 -32.59 -4.11
C LEU A 376 -2.30 -31.37 -4.78
N CYS A 377 -1.47 -30.63 -4.06
CA CYS A 377 -0.71 -29.50 -4.61
C CYS A 377 0.20 -29.92 -5.77
N ARG A 378 1.00 -30.97 -5.61
CA ARG A 378 1.87 -31.51 -6.69
C ARG A 378 1.07 -31.93 -7.93
N ALA A 379 -0.11 -32.51 -7.74
CA ALA A 379 -1.00 -32.87 -8.85
C ALA A 379 -1.59 -31.62 -9.55
N MET A 380 -1.95 -30.57 -8.80
CA MET A 380 -2.42 -29.30 -9.36
C MET A 380 -1.32 -28.56 -10.15
N LEU A 381 -0.05 -28.81 -9.83
CA LEU A 381 1.12 -28.20 -10.48
C LEU A 381 1.61 -28.93 -11.75
N GLN A 382 0.97 -30.04 -12.14
CA GLN A 382 1.31 -30.73 -13.39
C GLN A 382 0.96 -29.84 -14.60
N GLN A 383 1.99 -29.39 -15.34
CA GLN A 383 1.86 -28.34 -16.36
C GLN A 383 0.94 -28.69 -17.54
N ASP A 384 0.83 -29.98 -17.89
CA ASP A 384 -0.06 -30.49 -18.91
C ASP A 384 -1.52 -30.62 -18.43
N GLY A 385 -1.72 -30.62 -17.11
CA GLY A 385 -3.01 -30.70 -16.43
C GLY A 385 -3.90 -29.48 -16.67
N LYS A 386 -5.22 -29.73 -16.71
CA LYS A 386 -6.22 -28.65 -16.91
C LYS A 386 -6.25 -27.65 -15.76
N THR A 387 -6.04 -28.11 -14.54
CA THR A 387 -6.01 -27.27 -13.32
C THR A 387 -4.88 -26.26 -13.40
N TYR A 388 -3.66 -26.71 -13.71
CA TYR A 388 -2.51 -25.82 -13.90
C TYR A 388 -2.76 -24.80 -15.01
N LYS A 389 -3.23 -25.25 -16.18
CA LYS A 389 -3.51 -24.37 -17.33
C LYS A 389 -4.54 -23.28 -17.00
N LYS A 390 -5.61 -23.63 -16.26
CA LYS A 390 -6.61 -22.66 -15.80
C LYS A 390 -6.02 -21.63 -14.84
N LEU A 391 -5.28 -22.12 -13.84
CA LEU A 391 -4.60 -21.28 -12.86
C LEU A 391 -3.60 -20.33 -13.54
N ARG A 392 -2.74 -20.87 -14.41
CA ARG A 392 -1.74 -20.09 -15.15
C ARG A 392 -2.38 -19.07 -16.08
N SER A 393 -3.45 -19.45 -16.80
CA SER A 393 -4.21 -18.51 -17.64
C SER A 393 -4.79 -17.35 -16.85
N PHE A 394 -5.31 -17.62 -15.65
CA PHE A 394 -5.83 -16.58 -14.77
C PHE A 394 -4.71 -15.66 -14.27
N ILE A 395 -3.58 -16.22 -13.81
CA ILE A 395 -2.42 -15.44 -13.38
C ILE A 395 -1.93 -14.53 -14.51
N ILE A 396 -1.79 -15.06 -15.73
CA ILE A 396 -1.40 -14.28 -16.91
C ILE A 396 -2.39 -13.13 -17.16
N SER A 397 -3.69 -13.35 -16.98
CA SER A 397 -4.70 -12.30 -17.17
C SER A 397 -4.68 -11.19 -16.11
N ILE A 398 -3.99 -11.38 -14.98
CA ILE A 398 -3.89 -10.37 -13.91
C ILE A 398 -2.46 -9.88 -13.65
N GLN A 399 -1.44 -10.52 -14.24
CA GLN A 399 -0.03 -10.31 -13.87
C GLN A 399 0.44 -8.87 -14.09
N ASP A 400 -0.05 -8.20 -15.13
CA ASP A 400 0.34 -6.83 -15.45
C ASP A 400 -0.14 -5.85 -14.37
N TYR A 401 -1.36 -6.06 -13.85
CA TYR A 401 -1.89 -5.29 -12.73
C TYR A 401 -1.19 -5.61 -11.42
N ALA A 402 -0.81 -6.88 -11.19
CA ALA A 402 -0.04 -7.28 -10.02
C ALA A 402 1.34 -6.60 -9.98
N ILE A 403 2.00 -6.54 -11.14
CA ILE A 403 3.26 -5.82 -11.34
C ILE A 403 3.05 -4.33 -11.06
N LEU A 404 2.00 -3.71 -11.61
CA LEU A 404 1.73 -2.29 -11.38
C LEU A 404 1.45 -1.98 -9.90
N ASN A 405 0.65 -2.80 -9.20
CA ASN A 405 0.43 -2.65 -7.77
C ASN A 405 1.73 -2.77 -6.98
N SER A 406 2.62 -3.68 -7.36
CA SER A 406 3.94 -3.86 -6.73
C SER A 406 4.85 -2.63 -6.93
N LEU A 407 4.89 -2.09 -8.15
CA LEU A 407 5.67 -0.88 -8.46
C LEU A 407 5.07 0.36 -7.79
N ALA A 408 3.74 0.47 -7.75
CA ALA A 408 3.00 1.53 -7.07
C ALA A 408 3.32 1.53 -5.56
N GLN A 409 3.25 0.36 -4.93
CA GLN A 409 3.63 0.17 -3.53
C GLN A 409 5.08 0.61 -3.27
N LEU A 410 6.01 0.25 -4.16
CA LEU A 410 7.42 0.65 -4.06
C LEU A 410 7.59 2.19 -4.17
N VAL A 411 6.88 2.84 -5.10
CA VAL A 411 6.89 4.30 -5.25
C VAL A 411 6.38 4.97 -3.97
N VAL A 412 5.22 4.55 -3.45
CA VAL A 412 4.64 5.12 -2.22
C VAL A 412 5.55 4.88 -1.02
N LYS A 413 6.07 3.65 -0.84
CA LYS A 413 7.07 3.31 0.20
C LYS A 413 8.25 4.29 0.20
N CYS A 414 8.76 4.62 -0.99
CA CYS A 414 9.91 5.49 -1.16
C CYS A 414 9.60 6.99 -1.16
N THR A 415 8.35 7.42 -1.14
CA THR A 415 8.01 8.85 -1.26
C THR A 415 7.18 9.38 -0.09
N ALA A 416 6.46 8.50 0.60
CA ALA A 416 5.74 8.79 1.83
C ALA A 416 6.69 9.23 2.98
N PRO A 417 6.16 9.86 4.05
CA PRO A 417 6.90 10.12 5.29
C PRO A 417 7.43 8.81 5.90
N GLY A 418 8.57 8.86 6.58
CA GLY A 418 9.26 7.66 7.07
C GLY A 418 10.49 7.27 6.24
N VAL A 419 11.17 6.23 6.71
CA VAL A 419 12.40 5.68 6.12
C VAL A 419 12.06 4.38 5.40
N PRO A 420 12.16 4.30 4.06
CA PRO A 420 11.84 3.07 3.33
C PRO A 420 12.78 1.94 3.74
N ASP A 421 12.19 0.81 4.11
CA ASP A 421 12.90 -0.42 4.43
C ASP A 421 12.83 -1.40 3.26
N PHE A 422 13.93 -2.13 3.05
CA PHE A 422 14.06 -3.14 1.99
C PHE A 422 14.54 -4.42 2.62
N TYR A 423 13.70 -5.45 2.56
CA TYR A 423 14.13 -6.79 2.92
C TYR A 423 15.01 -7.35 1.80
N GLN A 424 16.04 -8.11 2.17
CA GLN A 424 17.01 -8.60 1.20
C GLN A 424 16.35 -9.32 0.01
N GLY A 425 16.64 -8.89 -1.21
CA GLY A 425 16.10 -9.46 -2.44
C GLY A 425 14.73 -8.90 -2.85
N SER A 426 14.08 -8.05 -2.04
CA SER A 426 12.80 -7.41 -2.39
C SER A 426 12.95 -6.27 -3.40
N GLU A 427 14.17 -5.96 -3.84
CA GLU A 427 14.43 -5.14 -5.01
C GLU A 427 13.97 -5.85 -6.31
N ASP A 428 13.72 -7.15 -6.24
CA ASP A 428 13.12 -7.99 -7.28
C ASP A 428 11.74 -8.53 -6.82
N TRP A 429 11.12 -9.39 -7.63
CA TRP A 429 9.86 -10.06 -7.32
C TRP A 429 9.97 -10.95 -6.07
N ASN A 430 9.50 -10.42 -4.95
CA ASN A 430 9.36 -11.11 -3.69
C ASN A 430 7.98 -11.81 -3.60
N LEU A 431 7.94 -13.02 -4.16
CA LEU A 431 6.81 -13.96 -4.07
C LEU A 431 7.04 -15.01 -2.95
N SER A 432 7.77 -14.64 -1.90
CA SER A 432 8.08 -15.55 -0.80
C SER A 432 6.84 -15.91 0.02
N LEU A 433 6.89 -17.08 0.64
CA LEU A 433 5.97 -17.54 1.67
C LEU A 433 6.57 -17.27 3.06
N VAL A 434 5.88 -17.67 4.11
CA VAL A 434 6.33 -17.51 5.49
C VAL A 434 7.67 -18.24 5.73
N ASP A 435 8.45 -17.77 6.72
CA ASP A 435 9.66 -18.43 7.25
C ASP A 435 9.50 -19.98 7.28
N PRO A 436 10.44 -20.77 6.75
CA PRO A 436 11.76 -20.39 6.24
C PRO A 436 11.84 -19.97 4.77
N ASP A 437 10.73 -19.93 4.03
CA ASP A 437 10.78 -19.60 2.60
C ASP A 437 11.30 -18.18 2.33
N ASN A 438 10.89 -17.20 3.14
CA ASN A 438 11.40 -15.83 3.10
C ASN A 438 12.87 -15.70 3.56
N ARG A 439 13.55 -16.78 3.97
CA ARG A 439 14.97 -16.79 4.40
C ARG A 439 15.90 -17.43 3.37
N LEU A 440 15.39 -17.78 2.19
CA LEU A 440 16.20 -18.31 1.10
C LEU A 440 17.31 -17.31 0.71
N PRO A 441 18.48 -17.81 0.27
CA PRO A 441 19.60 -16.96 -0.12
C PRO A 441 19.24 -16.10 -1.33
N VAL A 442 19.70 -14.85 -1.31
CA VAL A 442 19.52 -13.88 -2.40
C VAL A 442 20.68 -13.96 -3.37
N ASP A 443 20.38 -14.04 -4.66
CA ASP A 443 21.38 -13.95 -5.73
C ASP A 443 21.76 -12.49 -6.00
N PHE A 444 22.69 -11.96 -5.19
CA PHE A 444 23.17 -10.58 -5.35
C PHE A 444 24.00 -10.38 -6.62
N GLU A 445 24.65 -11.41 -7.15
CA GLU A 445 25.48 -11.30 -8.38
C GLU A 445 24.59 -10.95 -9.57
N SER A 446 23.43 -11.60 -9.70
CA SER A 446 22.42 -11.28 -10.70
C SER A 446 21.93 -9.82 -10.59
N LYS A 447 21.67 -9.32 -9.37
CA LYS A 447 21.21 -7.93 -9.16
C LYS A 447 22.29 -6.90 -9.48
N ILE A 448 23.54 -7.17 -9.10
CA ILE A 448 24.68 -6.31 -9.44
C ILE A 448 24.83 -6.24 -10.96
N SER A 449 24.77 -7.39 -11.66
CA SER A 449 24.86 -7.45 -13.12
C SER A 449 23.76 -6.64 -13.81
N ILE A 450 22.51 -6.71 -13.32
CA ILE A 450 21.41 -5.87 -13.81
C ILE A 450 21.77 -4.39 -13.68
N LEU A 451 22.23 -3.95 -12.50
CA LEU A 451 22.56 -2.55 -12.25
C LEU A 451 23.77 -2.07 -13.07
N ASP A 452 24.81 -2.89 -13.23
CA ASP A 452 26.00 -2.58 -14.04
C ASP A 452 25.67 -2.46 -15.53
N SER A 453 24.61 -3.14 -15.99
CA SER A 453 24.12 -3.06 -17.37
C SER A 453 23.25 -1.82 -17.65
N LEU A 454 22.89 -1.04 -16.62
CA LEU A 454 22.03 0.13 -16.79
C LEU A 454 22.78 1.28 -17.46
N ASN A 455 22.21 1.76 -18.56
CA ASN A 455 22.59 3.05 -19.12
C ASN A 455 22.03 4.18 -18.21
N GLU A 456 22.78 5.27 -18.02
CA GLU A 456 22.36 6.42 -17.21
C GLU A 456 21.01 7.03 -17.66
N SER A 457 20.60 6.79 -18.92
CA SER A 457 19.38 7.32 -19.53
C SER A 457 18.18 6.35 -19.57
N PHE A 458 18.13 5.30 -18.74
CA PHE A 458 16.97 4.39 -18.76
C PHE A 458 15.70 5.08 -18.21
N THR A 459 14.55 4.81 -18.84
CA THR A 459 13.21 5.18 -18.32
C THR A 459 12.50 3.95 -17.77
N VAL A 460 11.63 4.12 -16.77
CA VAL A 460 10.84 3.00 -16.22
C VAL A 460 9.92 2.40 -17.30
N SER A 461 9.32 3.24 -18.14
CA SER A 461 8.48 2.81 -19.27
C SER A 461 9.21 1.89 -20.26
N SER A 462 10.50 2.15 -20.53
CA SER A 462 11.30 1.34 -21.45
C SER A 462 11.52 -0.11 -20.97
N LEU A 463 11.42 -0.34 -19.65
CA LEU A 463 11.62 -1.66 -19.03
C LEU A 463 10.35 -2.51 -19.00
N TRP A 464 9.20 -1.96 -19.39
CA TRP A 464 7.90 -2.68 -19.35
C TRP A 464 7.88 -3.94 -20.21
N ALA A 465 8.61 -3.93 -21.34
CA ALA A 465 8.70 -5.09 -22.23
C ALA A 465 9.33 -6.31 -21.54
N GLU A 466 10.22 -6.09 -20.58
CA GLU A 466 10.93 -7.14 -19.81
C GLU A 466 10.33 -7.35 -18.41
N ARG A 467 9.16 -6.74 -18.10
CA ARG A 467 8.62 -6.65 -16.73
C ARG A 467 8.57 -7.97 -15.94
N LEU A 468 8.36 -9.12 -16.59
CA LEU A 468 8.21 -10.41 -15.92
C LEU A 468 9.49 -10.88 -15.22
N ASN A 469 10.67 -10.47 -15.70
CA ASN A 469 11.96 -10.85 -15.11
C ASN A 469 12.38 -9.98 -13.90
N GLY A 470 11.58 -8.96 -13.56
CA GLY A 470 11.74 -8.13 -12.37
C GLY A 470 12.82 -7.06 -12.44
N LYS A 471 13.56 -6.98 -13.55
CA LYS A 471 14.49 -5.88 -13.86
C LYS A 471 13.86 -4.51 -13.65
N ILE A 472 12.59 -4.32 -14.06
CA ILE A 472 11.86 -3.06 -13.86
C ILE A 472 11.80 -2.64 -12.39
N LYS A 473 11.55 -3.57 -11.46
CA LYS A 473 11.45 -3.29 -10.02
C LYS A 473 12.82 -2.97 -9.42
N THR A 474 13.86 -3.70 -9.83
CA THR A 474 15.24 -3.44 -9.38
C THR A 474 15.72 -2.05 -9.82
N CYS A 475 15.46 -1.70 -11.09
CA CYS A 475 15.83 -0.39 -11.64
C CYS A 475 15.01 0.74 -11.02
N LEU A 476 13.72 0.52 -10.78
CA LEU A 476 12.85 1.48 -10.09
C LEU A 476 13.32 1.71 -8.65
N SER A 477 13.70 0.66 -7.91
CA SER A 477 14.26 0.76 -6.56
C SER A 477 15.52 1.63 -6.55
N TYR A 478 16.45 1.37 -7.48
CA TYR A 478 17.65 2.18 -7.65
C TYR A 478 17.33 3.65 -7.96
N ARG A 479 16.39 3.92 -8.90
CA ARG A 479 15.98 5.29 -9.28
C ARG A 479 15.37 6.03 -8.09
N LEU A 480 14.44 5.40 -7.36
CA LEU A 480 13.75 6.00 -6.22
C LEU A 480 14.70 6.29 -5.05
N LEU A 481 15.63 5.38 -4.75
CA LEU A 481 16.64 5.62 -3.70
C LEU A 481 17.58 6.77 -4.06
N ASN A 482 17.96 6.92 -5.33
CA ASN A 482 18.74 8.08 -5.79
C ASN A 482 17.93 9.38 -5.76
N ILE A 483 16.64 9.35 -6.10
CA ILE A 483 15.73 10.49 -5.93
C ILE A 483 15.69 10.89 -4.45
N ARG A 484 15.44 9.94 -3.54
CA ARG A 484 15.44 10.20 -2.10
C ARG A 484 16.76 10.77 -1.61
N LYS A 485 17.90 10.25 -2.08
CA LYS A 485 19.23 10.77 -1.73
C LYS A 485 19.44 12.20 -2.22
N LYS A 486 19.00 12.51 -3.44
CA LYS A 486 19.11 13.84 -4.04
C LYS A 486 18.26 14.87 -3.29
N TYR A 487 17.05 14.49 -2.89
CA TYR A 487 16.10 15.37 -2.17
C TYR A 487 15.97 14.96 -0.70
N ALA A 488 17.07 14.57 -0.05
CA ALA A 488 17.05 13.95 1.28
C ALA A 488 16.35 14.82 2.34
N GLN A 489 16.63 16.12 2.34
CA GLN A 489 16.03 17.06 3.29
C GLN A 489 14.52 17.23 3.07
N LEU A 490 14.06 17.21 1.81
CA LEU A 490 12.64 17.26 1.47
C LEU A 490 11.91 16.02 1.98
N PHE A 491 12.50 14.83 1.83
CA PHE A 491 11.87 13.59 2.30
C PHE A 491 11.96 13.39 3.81
N SER A 492 12.94 13.97 4.50
CA SER A 492 13.04 13.92 5.96
C SER A 492 12.15 14.96 6.65
N ASP A 493 12.17 16.21 6.17
CA ASP A 493 11.61 17.35 6.90
C ASP A 493 10.42 17.99 6.17
N GLY A 494 10.21 17.65 4.90
CA GLY A 494 9.16 18.25 4.08
C GLY A 494 7.76 17.79 4.48
N LYS A 495 6.81 18.73 4.45
CA LYS A 495 5.40 18.51 4.75
C LYS A 495 4.80 17.48 3.82
N TYR A 496 3.84 16.72 4.32
CA TYR A 496 2.98 15.86 3.52
C TYR A 496 1.68 16.59 3.19
N ILE A 497 1.36 16.75 1.92
CA ILE A 497 0.17 17.47 1.44
C ILE A 497 -0.65 16.52 0.56
N PRO A 498 -1.82 16.04 1.03
CA PRO A 498 -2.77 15.32 0.18
C PRO A 498 -3.14 16.16 -1.03
N LEU A 499 -3.26 15.55 -2.20
CA LEU A 499 -3.67 16.24 -3.42
C LEU A 499 -5.03 15.74 -3.87
N GLU A 500 -5.95 16.68 -4.04
CA GLU A 500 -7.30 16.39 -4.54
C GLU A 500 -7.27 16.03 -6.03
N THR A 501 -8.15 15.11 -6.42
CA THR A 501 -8.32 14.69 -7.80
C THR A 501 -9.75 14.96 -8.27
N LYS A 502 -9.91 15.26 -9.55
CA LYS A 502 -11.20 15.59 -10.19
C LYS A 502 -11.32 14.86 -11.52
N GLY A 503 -12.55 14.60 -11.97
CA GLY A 503 -12.83 13.93 -13.25
C GLY A 503 -13.23 12.47 -13.07
N LYS A 504 -13.35 11.75 -14.18
CA LYS A 504 -13.93 10.40 -14.25
C LYS A 504 -13.27 9.37 -13.34
N TYR A 505 -11.93 9.40 -13.25
CA TYR A 505 -11.15 8.42 -12.47
C TYR A 505 -10.57 9.00 -11.17
N ALA A 506 -11.15 10.08 -10.63
CA ALA A 506 -10.66 10.74 -9.42
C ALA A 506 -10.46 9.77 -8.24
N LYS A 507 -11.41 8.85 -8.02
CA LYS A 507 -11.35 7.85 -6.94
C LYS A 507 -10.31 6.73 -7.16
N GLN A 508 -9.74 6.65 -8.36
CA GLN A 508 -8.73 5.65 -8.74
C GLN A 508 -7.34 6.29 -8.88
N LEU A 509 -7.18 7.54 -8.45
CA LEU A 509 -5.92 8.25 -8.50
C LEU A 509 -5.55 8.73 -7.10
N PHE A 510 -4.52 8.10 -6.54
CA PHE A 510 -3.91 8.48 -5.28
C PHE A 510 -2.74 9.43 -5.53
N ALA A 511 -2.73 10.58 -4.85
CA ALA A 511 -1.65 11.54 -5.03
C ALA A 511 -1.37 12.38 -3.79
N PHE A 512 -0.10 12.71 -3.59
CA PHE A 512 0.34 13.61 -2.52
C PHE A 512 1.60 14.36 -2.92
N ALA A 513 1.86 15.49 -2.28
CA ALA A 513 3.10 16.24 -2.39
C ALA A 513 3.95 16.16 -1.11
N ARG A 514 5.27 16.10 -1.29
CA ARG A 514 6.26 16.47 -0.28
C ARG A 514 6.75 17.88 -0.60
N GLN A 515 6.67 18.79 0.38
CA GLN A 515 7.08 20.19 0.23
C GLN A 515 8.05 20.65 1.32
N LEU A 516 9.16 21.26 0.91
CA LEU A 516 10.08 21.97 1.81
C LEU A 516 10.55 23.27 1.12
N GLY A 517 10.06 24.42 1.60
CA GLY A 517 10.31 25.69 0.93
C GLY A 517 9.73 25.70 -0.49
N ASP A 518 10.59 25.96 -1.47
CA ASP A 518 10.25 25.97 -2.90
C ASP A 518 10.42 24.61 -3.59
N ASP A 519 10.95 23.60 -2.89
CA ASP A 519 11.10 22.25 -3.42
C ASP A 519 9.80 21.45 -3.22
N TRP A 520 9.33 20.85 -4.31
CA TRP A 520 8.11 20.05 -4.35
C TRP A 520 8.36 18.76 -5.12
N ILE A 521 8.00 17.64 -4.50
CA ILE A 521 7.87 16.35 -5.20
C ILE A 521 6.45 15.85 -5.04
N ILE A 522 5.78 15.61 -6.16
CA ILE A 522 4.45 14.99 -6.21
C ILE A 522 4.61 13.51 -6.54
N THR A 523 3.90 12.67 -5.82
CA THR A 523 3.73 11.25 -6.14
C THR A 523 2.32 11.04 -6.67
N VAL A 524 2.20 10.33 -7.80
CA VAL A 524 0.91 9.96 -8.39
C VAL A 524 0.91 8.47 -8.66
N SER A 525 -0.08 7.79 -8.11
CA SER A 525 -0.26 6.34 -8.21
C SER A 525 -1.72 6.00 -8.51
N PRO A 526 -1.99 5.06 -9.43
CA PRO A 526 -3.32 4.60 -9.71
C PRO A 526 -3.71 3.55 -8.66
N LEU A 527 -5.00 3.41 -8.42
CA LEU A 527 -5.58 2.36 -7.58
C LEU A 527 -6.62 1.60 -8.41
N GLY A 528 -6.56 0.27 -8.36
CA GLY A 528 -7.59 -0.58 -8.94
C GLY A 528 -7.66 -0.58 -10.47
N LEU A 529 -6.53 -0.54 -11.19
CA LEU A 529 -6.52 -0.52 -12.65
C LEU A 529 -7.22 -1.73 -13.28
N ALA A 530 -7.11 -2.91 -12.67
CA ALA A 530 -7.78 -4.12 -13.17
C ALA A 530 -9.31 -3.97 -13.20
N LYS A 531 -9.88 -3.21 -12.24
CA LYS A 531 -11.31 -2.91 -12.19
C LYS A 531 -11.75 -2.02 -13.35
N LEU A 532 -10.86 -1.14 -13.82
CA LEU A 532 -11.15 -0.18 -14.89
C LEU A 532 -10.99 -0.81 -16.28
N SER A 533 -10.00 -1.69 -16.44
CA SER A 533 -9.60 -2.26 -17.73
C SER A 533 -10.03 -3.72 -17.93
N GLY A 534 -10.52 -4.38 -16.88
CA GLY A 534 -10.80 -5.82 -16.89
C GLY A 534 -9.53 -6.67 -16.86
N THR A 535 -9.68 -8.00 -16.93
CA THR A 535 -8.55 -8.93 -17.02
C THR A 535 -8.03 -9.06 -18.45
N GLY A 536 -6.73 -9.33 -18.62
CA GLY A 536 -6.08 -9.47 -19.93
C GLY A 536 -4.70 -8.82 -19.99
N GLU A 537 -4.12 -8.76 -21.19
CA GLU A 537 -2.90 -7.98 -21.42
C GLU A 537 -3.17 -6.49 -21.21
N PHE A 538 -2.31 -5.84 -20.45
CA PHE A 538 -2.41 -4.41 -20.19
C PHE A 538 -1.15 -3.69 -20.68
N TYR A 539 -1.37 -2.67 -21.50
CA TYR A 539 -0.32 -1.79 -22.00
C TYR A 539 -0.48 -0.42 -21.34
N PRO A 540 0.42 -0.02 -20.42
CA PRO A 540 0.29 1.22 -19.66
C PRO A 540 -0.03 2.47 -20.47
N LYS A 541 0.63 2.63 -21.61
CA LYS A 541 0.49 3.78 -22.51
C LYS A 541 -0.88 3.87 -23.20
N ASP A 542 -1.64 2.78 -23.23
CA ASP A 542 -2.91 2.70 -23.94
C ASP A 542 -4.10 3.04 -23.01
N PHE A 543 -3.85 3.23 -21.71
CA PHE A 543 -4.88 3.61 -20.75
C PHE A 543 -5.23 5.10 -20.88
N ASP A 544 -6.48 5.40 -21.23
CA ASP A 544 -7.00 6.76 -21.34
C ASP A 544 -7.50 7.27 -19.98
N TRP A 545 -6.80 8.27 -19.45
CA TRP A 545 -7.14 8.94 -18.19
C TRP A 545 -8.32 9.92 -18.31
N ASP A 546 -8.88 10.12 -19.51
CA ASP A 546 -10.04 10.98 -19.78
C ASP A 546 -9.81 12.40 -19.21
N ASP A 547 -10.84 13.03 -18.65
CA ASP A 547 -10.80 14.35 -18.02
C ASP A 547 -10.16 14.41 -16.62
N THR A 548 -9.50 13.33 -16.18
CA THR A 548 -8.99 13.21 -14.81
C THR A 548 -7.83 14.19 -14.57
N GLN A 549 -7.91 14.95 -13.47
CA GLN A 549 -6.99 16.03 -13.13
C GLN A 549 -6.50 15.89 -11.69
N LEU A 550 -5.24 16.28 -11.49
CA LEU A 550 -4.61 16.49 -10.20
C LEU A 550 -4.64 17.97 -9.84
N LEU A 551 -5.34 18.34 -8.78
CA LEU A 551 -5.45 19.72 -8.32
C LEU A 551 -4.19 20.11 -7.55
N LEU A 552 -3.60 21.24 -7.92
CA LEU A 552 -2.41 21.76 -7.27
C LEU A 552 -2.78 22.73 -6.15
N PRO A 553 -2.13 22.66 -4.97
CA PRO A 553 -2.35 23.60 -3.90
C PRO A 553 -1.84 25.01 -4.30
N SER A 554 -2.38 26.02 -3.63
CA SER A 554 -1.97 27.41 -3.86
C SER A 554 -0.46 27.59 -3.64
N GLY A 555 0.22 28.20 -4.61
CA GLY A 555 1.66 28.43 -4.57
C GLY A 555 2.53 27.28 -5.10
N ALA A 556 1.94 26.16 -5.51
CA ALA A 556 2.69 25.12 -6.22
C ALA A 556 3.19 25.66 -7.58
N PRO A 557 4.43 25.32 -7.99
CA PRO A 557 4.91 25.63 -9.33
C PRO A 557 4.01 25.01 -10.41
N LEU A 558 4.03 25.58 -11.62
CA LEU A 558 3.22 25.10 -12.74
C LEU A 558 4.01 24.24 -13.74
N GLY A 559 5.33 24.38 -13.76
CA GLY A 559 6.20 23.49 -14.52
C GLY A 559 6.44 22.20 -13.76
N TRP A 560 6.66 21.11 -14.48
CA TRP A 560 6.89 19.80 -13.89
C TRP A 560 7.90 18.97 -14.69
N LYS A 561 8.61 18.09 -13.99
CA LYS A 561 9.51 17.09 -14.58
C LYS A 561 9.27 15.74 -13.92
N ASP A 562 8.99 14.71 -14.73
CA ASP A 562 8.92 13.32 -14.28
C ASP A 562 10.33 12.78 -14.03
N LEU A 563 10.56 12.33 -12.80
CA LEU A 563 11.84 11.76 -12.35
C LEU A 563 11.97 10.26 -12.68
N LEU A 564 10.90 9.61 -13.15
CA LEU A 564 10.91 8.20 -13.53
C LEU A 564 11.15 7.98 -15.03
N ASN A 565 10.59 8.85 -15.87
CA ASN A 565 10.69 8.73 -17.33
C ASN A 565 11.36 9.92 -18.03
N ASP A 566 11.87 10.90 -17.26
CA ASP A 566 12.59 12.08 -17.77
C ASP A 566 11.78 12.95 -18.77
N THR A 567 10.44 12.91 -18.68
CA THR A 567 9.56 13.82 -19.40
C THR A 567 9.35 15.12 -18.62
N GLU A 568 9.02 16.21 -19.31
CA GLU A 568 8.75 17.51 -18.68
C GLU A 568 7.62 18.25 -19.38
N GLY A 569 6.98 19.16 -18.66
CA GLY A 569 5.88 19.93 -19.18
C GLY A 569 5.44 21.04 -18.25
N HIS A 570 4.28 21.61 -18.56
CA HIS A 570 3.63 22.62 -17.74
C HIS A 570 2.15 22.32 -17.60
N LYS A 571 1.56 22.74 -16.49
CA LYS A 571 0.11 22.74 -16.30
C LYS A 571 -0.54 23.56 -17.43
N ASP A 572 -1.55 23.00 -18.07
CA ASP A 572 -2.39 23.74 -19.01
C ASP A 572 -3.18 24.84 -18.26
N ILE A 573 -3.15 26.05 -18.78
CA ILE A 573 -3.84 27.22 -18.22
C ILE A 573 -5.37 27.05 -18.28
N LEU A 574 -5.87 26.25 -19.23
CA LEU A 574 -7.30 26.00 -19.39
C LEU A 574 -7.89 25.07 -18.32
N ASN A 575 -7.04 24.30 -17.63
CA ASN A 575 -7.46 23.30 -16.65
C ASN A 575 -7.30 23.80 -15.21
N GLU A 576 -8.12 23.28 -14.30
CA GLU A 576 -8.01 23.58 -12.86
C GLU A 576 -6.76 22.91 -12.26
N GLY A 577 -6.43 21.69 -12.72
CA GLY A 577 -5.26 20.91 -12.32
C GLY A 577 -4.32 20.57 -13.48
N ILE A 578 -3.36 19.68 -13.22
CA ILE A 578 -2.59 18.99 -14.28
C ILE A 578 -3.41 17.77 -14.72
N LEU A 579 -3.55 17.53 -16.03
CA LEU A 579 -4.24 16.33 -16.51
C LEU A 579 -3.42 15.09 -16.13
N ALA A 580 -4.09 14.05 -15.63
CA ALA A 580 -3.46 12.78 -15.33
C ALA A 580 -2.79 12.18 -16.58
N ALA A 581 -3.39 12.36 -17.77
CA ALA A 581 -2.80 11.96 -19.04
C ALA A 581 -1.43 12.64 -19.34
N GLN A 582 -1.18 13.85 -18.82
CA GLN A 582 0.12 14.52 -18.97
C GLN A 582 1.20 13.87 -18.11
N LEU A 583 0.83 13.35 -16.93
CA LEU A 583 1.76 12.78 -15.96
C LEU A 583 1.92 11.27 -16.12
N LEU A 584 0.87 10.58 -16.57
CA LEU A 584 0.75 9.13 -16.57
C LEU A 584 0.63 8.52 -17.97
N GLY A 585 0.81 9.33 -19.02
CA GLY A 585 0.60 8.91 -20.42
C GLY A 585 1.60 7.85 -20.90
N ASP A 586 2.87 7.93 -20.48
CA ASP A 586 3.88 6.93 -20.87
C ASP A 586 3.88 5.70 -19.95
N PHE A 587 3.57 5.93 -18.67
CA PHE A 587 3.57 4.90 -17.64
C PHE A 587 2.63 5.35 -16.51
N PRO A 588 1.85 4.45 -15.89
CA PRO A 588 0.75 4.83 -15.03
C PRO A 588 1.28 5.02 -13.60
N LEU A 589 2.49 5.55 -13.43
CA LEU A 589 3.12 5.88 -12.14
C LEU A 589 4.04 7.07 -12.37
N ALA A 590 4.00 8.05 -11.47
CA ALA A 590 4.82 9.25 -11.60
C ALA A 590 5.39 9.74 -10.26
N VAL A 591 6.63 10.21 -10.31
CA VAL A 591 7.28 10.98 -9.25
C VAL A 591 7.77 12.28 -9.88
N ILE A 592 7.05 13.37 -9.61
CA ILE A 592 7.16 14.63 -10.34
C ILE A 592 7.88 15.67 -9.48
N ALA A 593 9.00 16.20 -9.95
CA ALA A 593 9.56 17.44 -9.40
C ALA A 593 8.83 18.64 -9.99
N MET A 594 8.23 19.48 -9.15
CA MET A 594 7.64 20.73 -9.65
C MET A 594 8.75 21.76 -9.83
N VAL A 595 8.77 22.38 -11.00
CA VAL A 595 9.80 23.35 -11.38
C VAL A 595 9.20 24.73 -11.55
N ASN A 596 9.79 25.71 -10.87
CA ASN A 596 9.53 27.12 -11.10
C ASN A 596 10.24 27.55 -12.39
N ASN A 597 9.73 27.10 -13.53
CA ASN A 597 9.99 27.81 -14.77
C ASN A 597 9.17 29.09 -14.69
N LYS A 598 9.76 30.16 -14.13
CA LYS A 598 9.31 31.49 -14.50
C LYS A 598 9.53 31.54 -16.02
N PRO A 599 8.49 31.56 -16.87
CA PRO A 599 8.74 31.92 -18.25
C PRO A 599 9.51 33.24 -18.23
N SER A 600 10.63 33.30 -18.93
CA SER A 600 11.38 34.55 -19.06
C SER A 600 10.40 35.64 -19.48
N ARG A 601 10.38 36.79 -18.79
CA ARG A 601 9.45 37.89 -19.11
C ARG A 601 9.52 38.15 -20.62
N SER A 602 8.44 37.82 -21.30
CA SER A 602 8.28 37.99 -22.73
C SER A 602 7.27 39.09 -23.00
N ALA A 603 7.51 39.88 -24.04
CA ALA A 603 6.56 40.84 -24.57
C ALA A 603 6.22 40.44 -26.01
N GLY A 604 5.04 40.85 -26.47
CA GLY A 604 4.61 40.58 -27.83
C GLY A 604 3.59 41.60 -28.29
N VAL A 605 3.29 41.56 -29.59
CA VAL A 605 2.33 42.46 -30.24
C VAL A 605 1.21 41.66 -30.89
N LEU A 606 -0.02 42.16 -30.76
CA LEU A 606 -1.16 41.75 -31.57
C LEU A 606 -1.39 42.83 -32.62
N LEU A 607 -0.98 42.57 -33.86
CA LEU A 607 -1.10 43.50 -34.98
C LEU A 607 -1.24 42.74 -36.29
N HIS A 608 -2.25 43.05 -37.09
CA HIS A 608 -2.40 42.43 -38.41
C HIS A 608 -1.51 43.13 -39.45
N ILE A 609 -0.97 42.38 -40.42
CA ILE A 609 -0.06 42.89 -41.47
C ILE A 609 -0.67 44.08 -42.22
N SER A 610 -1.98 44.07 -42.47
CA SER A 610 -2.70 45.17 -43.12
C SER A 610 -2.62 46.52 -42.39
N SER A 611 -2.19 46.52 -41.12
CA SER A 611 -2.03 47.73 -40.30
C SER A 611 -0.64 48.36 -40.45
N LEU A 612 0.28 47.69 -41.15
CA LEU A 612 1.61 48.20 -41.46
C LEU A 612 1.53 49.18 -42.63
N ASN A 613 2.54 50.03 -42.77
CA ASN A 613 2.60 51.01 -43.84
C ASN A 613 2.90 50.35 -45.20
N SER A 614 2.24 50.80 -46.27
CA SER A 614 2.50 50.38 -47.66
C SER A 614 2.22 51.53 -48.63
N ASP A 615 2.94 51.56 -49.75
CA ASP A 615 2.74 52.52 -50.84
C ASP A 615 1.43 52.29 -51.61
N PHE A 616 0.84 51.10 -51.50
CA PHE A 616 -0.30 50.67 -52.34
C PHE A 616 -1.60 50.44 -51.54
N GLY A 617 -1.71 51.04 -50.35
CA GLY A 617 -2.95 51.09 -49.57
C GLY A 617 -2.81 50.47 -48.19
N ILE A 618 -3.21 49.21 -48.05
CA ILE A 618 -3.07 48.48 -46.79
C ILE A 618 -1.67 47.87 -46.67
N GLY A 619 -1.24 47.56 -45.45
CA GLY A 619 0.02 46.85 -45.26
C GLY A 619 0.07 45.51 -45.99
N ASP A 620 1.23 45.20 -46.55
CA ASP A 620 1.51 44.03 -47.36
C ASP A 620 2.69 43.23 -46.78
N MET A 621 3.06 42.13 -47.46
CA MET A 621 4.20 41.29 -47.09
C MET A 621 5.54 41.76 -47.68
N GLY A 622 5.64 43.05 -48.02
CA GLY A 622 6.82 43.68 -48.59
C GLY A 622 7.84 44.14 -47.56
N SER A 623 8.63 45.14 -47.96
CA SER A 623 9.74 45.68 -47.16
C SER A 623 9.31 46.18 -45.78
N SER A 624 8.13 46.81 -45.65
CA SER A 624 7.62 47.30 -44.37
C SER A 624 7.35 46.18 -43.37
N ALA A 625 6.80 45.04 -43.80
CA ALA A 625 6.59 43.88 -42.93
C ALA A 625 7.92 43.26 -42.47
N ARG A 626 8.91 43.17 -43.36
CA ARG A 626 10.25 42.68 -43.01
C ARG A 626 10.93 43.60 -42.00
N ASN A 627 10.90 44.91 -42.25
CA ASN A 627 11.42 45.92 -41.31
C ASN A 627 10.70 45.88 -39.96
N PHE A 628 9.40 45.57 -39.95
CA PHE A 628 8.66 45.42 -38.70
C PHE A 628 9.09 44.17 -37.93
N VAL A 629 9.35 43.05 -38.60
CA VAL A 629 9.95 41.86 -37.97
C VAL A 629 11.32 42.18 -37.37
N ASP A 630 12.18 42.88 -38.12
CA ASP A 630 13.49 43.32 -37.62
C ASP A 630 13.34 44.25 -36.41
N PHE A 631 12.35 45.15 -36.44
CA PHE A 631 12.01 46.01 -35.31
C PHE A 631 11.57 45.19 -34.09
N LEU A 632 10.68 44.21 -34.26
CA LEU A 632 10.22 43.35 -33.16
C LEU A 632 11.38 42.58 -32.55
N GLN A 633 12.28 42.04 -33.37
CA GLN A 633 13.51 41.38 -32.91
C GLN A 633 14.40 42.34 -32.12
N ASN A 634 14.66 43.53 -32.66
CA ASN A 634 15.48 44.56 -31.99
C ASN A 634 14.85 45.06 -30.68
N ALA A 635 13.52 45.09 -30.60
CA ALA A 635 12.75 45.46 -29.42
C ALA A 635 12.51 44.29 -28.44
N GLN A 636 13.16 43.14 -28.67
CA GLN A 636 13.04 41.92 -27.86
C GLN A 636 11.58 41.46 -27.66
N GLN A 637 10.74 41.67 -28.67
CA GLN A 637 9.40 41.08 -28.71
C GLN A 637 9.52 39.62 -29.15
N HIS A 638 8.95 38.72 -28.35
CA HIS A 638 9.06 37.26 -28.54
C HIS A 638 7.84 36.68 -29.28
N TYR A 639 6.71 37.41 -29.28
CA TYR A 639 5.48 36.96 -29.93
C TYR A 639 4.92 38.03 -30.86
N TRP A 640 4.50 37.61 -32.06
CA TRP A 640 3.67 38.40 -32.96
C TRP A 640 2.41 37.61 -33.30
N GLN A 641 1.30 37.96 -32.67
CA GLN A 641 0.01 37.37 -32.97
C GLN A 641 -0.63 38.11 -34.15
N ILE A 642 -1.01 37.36 -35.18
CA ILE A 642 -1.57 37.88 -36.44
C ILE A 642 -2.96 37.26 -36.64
N LEU A 643 -3.91 38.08 -37.10
CA LEU A 643 -5.23 37.61 -37.53
C LEU A 643 -5.13 36.82 -38.86
N PRO A 644 -6.15 36.05 -39.26
CA PRO A 644 -6.08 35.22 -40.47
C PRO A 644 -5.69 36.01 -41.73
N LEU A 645 -4.70 35.49 -42.47
CA LEU A 645 -4.12 36.11 -43.68
C LEU A 645 -4.85 35.72 -44.98
N ASN A 646 -6.01 35.10 -44.84
CA ASN A 646 -6.77 34.54 -45.96
C ASN A 646 -7.61 35.61 -46.68
N PRO A 647 -8.02 35.38 -47.94
CA PRO A 647 -8.86 36.30 -48.68
C PRO A 647 -10.18 36.60 -47.97
N THR A 648 -10.61 37.85 -48.00
CA THR A 648 -11.93 38.26 -47.54
C THR A 648 -12.90 38.32 -48.71
N LYS A 649 -14.21 38.18 -48.45
CA LYS A 649 -15.25 38.32 -49.48
C LYS A 649 -16.37 39.24 -49.04
N ALA A 650 -16.90 40.02 -49.98
CA ALA A 650 -17.96 40.98 -49.72
C ALA A 650 -19.23 40.34 -49.13
N GLY A 651 -19.59 39.13 -49.60
CA GLY A 651 -20.74 38.38 -49.08
C GLY A 651 -20.66 38.02 -47.59
N ASN A 652 -19.48 38.11 -46.97
CA ASN A 652 -19.26 37.90 -45.54
C ASN A 652 -18.80 39.19 -44.83
N GLY A 653 -19.15 40.36 -45.38
CA GLY A 653 -18.78 41.65 -44.80
C GLY A 653 -17.27 41.91 -44.73
N HIS A 654 -16.50 41.26 -45.61
CA HIS A 654 -15.03 41.30 -45.59
C HIS A 654 -14.37 40.80 -44.28
N SER A 655 -15.05 39.94 -43.51
CA SER A 655 -14.47 39.35 -42.31
C SER A 655 -13.31 38.39 -42.62
N PRO A 656 -12.12 38.57 -42.03
CA PRO A 656 -10.99 37.65 -42.18
C PRO A 656 -11.24 36.28 -41.50
N TYR A 657 -12.18 36.21 -40.56
CA TYR A 657 -12.58 34.97 -39.89
C TYR A 657 -13.55 34.12 -40.69
N SER A 658 -14.01 34.59 -41.86
CA SER A 658 -15.00 33.91 -42.68
C SER A 658 -14.52 33.79 -44.12
N SER A 659 -13.25 33.41 -44.29
CA SER A 659 -12.65 33.19 -45.60
C SER A 659 -13.24 31.97 -46.32
N ALA A 660 -13.18 31.99 -47.65
CA ALA A 660 -13.58 30.86 -48.49
C ALA A 660 -12.51 29.75 -48.54
N SER A 661 -11.29 30.00 -48.05
CA SER A 661 -10.21 29.01 -48.00
C SER A 661 -9.25 29.32 -46.85
N ALA A 662 -8.93 28.32 -46.04
CA ALA A 662 -7.90 28.41 -45.00
C ALA A 662 -6.46 28.31 -45.56
N MET A 663 -6.31 27.90 -46.82
CA MET A 663 -5.01 27.64 -47.46
C MET A 663 -4.63 28.69 -48.51
N ALA A 664 -5.57 29.52 -48.95
CA ALA A 664 -5.28 30.60 -49.90
C ALA A 664 -4.72 31.82 -49.15
N GLY A 665 -3.68 32.45 -49.71
CA GLY A 665 -3.20 33.77 -49.27
C GLY A 665 -4.07 34.90 -49.83
N ASN A 666 -4.13 36.02 -49.12
CA ASN A 666 -4.84 37.22 -49.57
C ASN A 666 -4.00 38.02 -50.57
N THR A 667 -4.48 38.18 -51.80
CA THR A 667 -3.79 38.91 -52.87
C THR A 667 -3.58 40.39 -52.55
N LEU A 668 -4.38 40.97 -51.64
CA LEU A 668 -4.20 42.35 -51.18
C LEU A 668 -2.93 42.55 -50.34
N LEU A 669 -2.30 41.46 -49.88
CA LEU A 669 -1.06 41.51 -49.10
C LEU A 669 0.19 41.29 -49.96
N ILE A 670 0.05 41.23 -51.29
CA ILE A 670 1.18 41.11 -52.21
C ILE A 670 1.80 42.48 -52.42
N ASP A 671 3.11 42.60 -52.19
CA ASP A 671 3.86 43.83 -52.47
C ASP A 671 4.14 43.97 -53.98
N PRO A 672 3.59 45.00 -54.66
CA PRO A 672 3.84 45.24 -56.07
C PRO A 672 5.30 45.56 -56.39
N TRP A 673 6.07 46.14 -55.47
CA TRP A 673 7.50 46.40 -55.71
C TRP A 673 8.28 45.10 -55.86
N MET A 674 8.00 44.11 -55.02
CA MET A 674 8.61 42.79 -55.15
C MET A 674 8.23 42.09 -56.46
N LEU A 675 7.00 42.28 -56.96
CA LEU A 675 6.61 41.76 -58.27
C LEU A 675 7.34 42.45 -59.41
N LEU A 676 7.60 43.76 -59.30
CA LEU A 676 8.40 44.52 -60.25
C LEU A 676 9.86 44.03 -60.25
N GLU A 677 10.48 43.89 -59.08
CA GLU A 677 11.85 43.36 -58.93
C GLU A 677 11.98 41.94 -59.48
N ALA A 678 10.96 41.10 -59.29
CA ALA A 678 10.91 39.75 -59.83
C ALA A 678 10.58 39.68 -61.33
N GLY A 679 10.34 40.82 -62.00
CA GLY A 679 10.06 40.90 -63.44
C GLY A 679 8.64 40.49 -63.84
N PHE A 680 7.71 40.40 -62.90
CA PHE A 680 6.29 40.09 -63.16
C PHE A 680 5.46 41.33 -63.51
N LEU A 681 5.97 42.52 -63.22
CA LEU A 681 5.39 43.81 -63.60
C LEU A 681 6.38 44.61 -64.46
N SER A 682 5.86 45.56 -65.23
CA SER A 682 6.64 46.57 -65.96
C SER A 682 6.32 47.95 -65.41
N THR A 683 7.34 48.80 -65.28
CA THR A 683 7.20 50.21 -64.86
C THR A 683 6.35 51.04 -65.80
#